data_AF-A0A1C4WTX4-F1
#
_entry.id   AF-A0A1C4WTX4-F1
#
_cell.length_a   1.000
_cell.length_b   1.000
_cell.length_c   1.000
_cell.angle_alpha   90.00
_cell.angle_beta   90.00
_cell.angle_gamma   90.00
#
_symmetry.space_group_name_H-M   'P 1'
#
loop_
_entity.id
_entity.type
_entity.pdbx_description
1 polymer ?
#
loop_
_entity_poly.entity_id
_entity_poly.type
_entity_poly.pdbx_seq_one_letter_code
_entity_poly.pdbx_strand_id
1 'polypeptide(L)'
;MSRHPSRRGLAAAVTAAVVTLGVAVAPGAGPASAAPATGSAAGAGGAAAPGAAALPVVTVRPDPSYQGQEFQGWGTSLVWFANATGGYPEEIRQRLADLVFGEQGLNLNIARYNIGGGNAPDVPDYLRPGGAVPGWWRAPDGTTRADADWWDPDNPQHWNPDADRAQRWWVDRIKNDVTRWETFSNSPPWFQTVSGYVSGGFDPAADQIRADRVDDFATYLVRVTQRLEAAHGITVDTIDPLNEPNTTYWSTRLGADGNPVGGRQEGAHAGPGLQQQVVRAVAAELRAAGSGTRVSAMDETNPGTFATNWNAYPDDVRGLVDQLNVHTYGTGQRTTARDIAKGEDKPLWMSEVEGSWGDGHSLTSMAPGLGMARHMVDDLRELEPSAWVFWQPVEDYDNMKPGGEFPQGSNWGSIQLPFDCTAADTLRTCPIYTNTKFDTVRNFTHHIRPGDRLVAVNDTSSVAAVATGGRATVVHVNDSTAARTVALDLSAFGAVAANATVTPVVTSADGALRRGAPVAVRGRAARVDVPAQSVTTFLVTGVSGVAPGAALVRDGHVYRLTGVQSGRSLAPAGGTASGAVIRTTDPASADQLWRLTRLAGGTSNRARYAVATADGTRQVAVVDQAVTLVPAVAAPGPQAQWILSTTGDGTYTLVNVGSRRLLEVGGQATGDGASVTSWLANSGANQRWRVTDETVLRIAPTDAFTVPGVVPALPDTVVPVRRDDARGTLPVTWKLPAASRWQRPGTVRVTGRATDALGRAHVARATVVVDTLVATRPTRAKAAVGGEPTLPATVTAVARRGATVQRPVRWQPLPAGAFDAPGVVTLAGQADAGDGRTLAASVRVQVTPPVEERAAPAGVAATFTEPGYSPDGLANGVLTDKAWSNWRSGTKNPSDTLTVTLPERRRLTRVVVHFYRDGSDSYPQSLRAQVRDPQGGWIDAGAPVDVPTGTASAPAVDVPVTAATDAVRIVLTAHPDRHITASEIEVFAAAPGTSSDASAASIALDGVPLAGFDPEKLSYTMTRRGGLPCVTAVAADPYATVVVRQPRAGSRTATVSVTSEDGSQSRTYTIRLRR
;
A
#
# COMPACT_ATOMS: atom_id res chain seq x y z
N MET A 1 -29.65 -47.66 -43.07
CA MET A 1 -28.79 -48.78 -42.63
C MET A 1 -27.63 -48.19 -41.84
N SER A 2 -27.49 -48.63 -40.59
CA SER A 2 -26.50 -48.24 -39.56
C SER A 2 -26.30 -46.73 -39.35
N ARG A 3 -27.22 -46.14 -38.58
CA ARG A 3 -27.15 -44.79 -38.01
C ARG A 3 -26.47 -44.84 -36.65
N HIS A 4 -25.54 -43.93 -36.36
CA HIS A 4 -25.43 -43.35 -35.02
C HIS A 4 -24.99 -41.88 -35.08
N PRO A 5 -25.68 -40.99 -34.33
CA PRO A 5 -25.39 -39.56 -34.27
C PRO A 5 -24.53 -39.19 -33.05
N SER A 6 -24.01 -37.97 -33.14
CA SER A 6 -23.32 -37.19 -32.12
C SER A 6 -24.11 -37.02 -30.82
N ARG A 7 -23.41 -37.15 -29.68
CA ARG A 7 -23.79 -36.50 -28.42
C ARG A 7 -22.54 -35.95 -27.71
N ARG A 8 -22.63 -34.65 -27.41
CA ARG A 8 -21.77 -33.91 -26.49
C ARG A 8 -21.91 -34.52 -25.10
N GLY A 9 -20.78 -34.80 -24.45
CA GLY A 9 -20.69 -35.00 -23.02
C GLY A 9 -19.57 -34.11 -22.51
N LEU A 10 -19.92 -33.08 -21.74
CA LEU A 10 -18.99 -32.44 -20.82
C LEU A 10 -18.61 -33.50 -19.77
N ALA A 11 -17.32 -33.78 -19.64
CA ALA A 11 -16.76 -34.43 -18.48
C ALA A 11 -15.55 -33.64 -18.05
N ALA A 12 -15.66 -33.07 -16.86
CA ALA A 12 -14.53 -32.64 -16.05
C ALA A 12 -13.63 -33.85 -15.78
N ALA A 13 -12.32 -33.68 -15.97
CA ALA A 13 -11.33 -34.62 -15.48
C ALA A 13 -10.03 -33.87 -15.18
N VAL A 14 -9.71 -33.82 -13.89
CA VAL A 14 -8.35 -33.73 -13.37
C VAL A 14 -7.68 -35.06 -13.68
N THR A 15 -6.52 -35.04 -14.35
CA THR A 15 -5.64 -36.21 -14.45
C THR A 15 -4.22 -35.77 -14.10
N ALA A 16 -3.73 -36.20 -12.94
CA ALA A 16 -2.32 -36.21 -12.60
C ALA A 16 -1.65 -37.43 -13.23
N ALA A 17 -0.48 -37.23 -13.83
CA ALA A 17 0.34 -38.29 -14.43
C ALA A 17 1.30 -38.89 -13.38
N VAL A 18 1.34 -40.22 -13.31
CA VAL A 18 2.42 -40.98 -12.69
C VAL A 18 3.53 -41.18 -13.72
N VAL A 19 4.75 -40.74 -13.42
CA VAL A 19 5.97 -41.26 -14.05
C VAL A 19 6.98 -41.57 -12.94
N THR A 20 7.17 -42.86 -12.71
CA THR A 20 8.30 -43.46 -12.00
C THR A 20 9.59 -43.29 -12.80
N LEU A 21 10.68 -42.88 -12.16
CA LEU A 21 12.05 -43.15 -12.60
C LEU A 21 12.93 -43.37 -11.37
N GLY A 22 13.47 -44.58 -11.27
CA GLY A 22 14.46 -44.97 -10.26
C GLY A 22 15.90 -44.69 -10.69
N VAL A 23 16.82 -45.37 -9.99
CA VAL A 23 18.30 -45.45 -10.17
C VAL A 23 19.04 -44.30 -9.44
N ALA A 24 20.06 -44.49 -8.59
CA ALA A 24 20.77 -45.65 -8.06
C ALA A 24 21.43 -45.29 -6.71
N VAL A 25 21.68 -46.33 -5.93
CA VAL A 25 22.48 -46.40 -4.71
C VAL A 25 23.98 -46.46 -5.05
N ALA A 26 24.84 -45.73 -4.33
CA ALA A 26 26.07 -46.27 -3.71
C ALA A 26 26.85 -45.20 -2.91
N PRO A 27 27.64 -45.61 -1.89
CA PRO A 27 27.86 -44.83 -0.66
C PRO A 27 29.33 -44.46 -0.39
N GLY A 28 29.55 -43.66 0.65
CA GLY A 28 30.90 -43.40 1.17
C GLY A 28 30.89 -42.70 2.53
N ALA A 29 30.71 -43.48 3.59
CA ALA A 29 30.99 -43.07 4.97
C ALA A 29 32.51 -42.90 5.16
N GLY A 30 32.96 -41.92 5.94
CA GLY A 30 33.19 -42.17 7.36
C GLY A 30 33.93 -41.02 8.08
N PRO A 31 34.02 -41.13 9.42
CA PRO A 31 34.26 -40.01 10.34
C PRO A 31 35.68 -40.01 10.95
N ALA A 32 36.18 -38.85 11.39
CA ALA A 32 37.31 -38.75 12.35
C ALA A 32 37.44 -37.28 12.78
N SER A 33 37.07 -36.93 14.01
CA SER A 33 37.92 -36.91 15.22
C SER A 33 38.55 -35.54 15.47
N ALA A 34 38.13 -34.90 16.56
CA ALA A 34 38.77 -33.73 17.14
C ALA A 34 39.87 -34.16 18.12
N ALA A 35 41.03 -33.50 18.05
CA ALA A 35 41.94 -33.27 19.19
C ALA A 35 43.13 -32.35 18.79
N PRO A 36 43.77 -31.67 19.76
CA PRO A 36 44.32 -30.32 19.60
C PRO A 36 45.86 -30.25 19.65
N ALA A 37 46.48 -29.21 19.06
CA ALA A 37 47.80 -28.71 19.46
C ALA A 37 48.17 -27.34 18.83
N THR A 38 48.15 -26.30 19.68
CA THR A 38 49.17 -25.26 19.92
C THR A 38 50.09 -24.71 18.81
N GLY A 39 50.18 -23.36 18.79
CA GLY A 39 51.29 -22.54 18.28
C GLY A 39 51.06 -21.99 16.87
N SER A 40 51.21 -20.71 16.53
CA SER A 40 51.91 -19.58 17.13
C SER A 40 51.40 -18.29 16.46
N ALA A 41 51.31 -17.20 17.23
CA ALA A 41 50.89 -15.89 16.73
C ALA A 41 51.89 -15.31 15.71
N ALA A 42 51.39 -14.99 14.53
CA ALA A 42 51.99 -14.03 13.62
C ALA A 42 50.88 -13.06 13.19
N GLY A 43 51.03 -11.79 13.57
CA GLY A 43 50.05 -10.74 13.29
C GLY A 43 49.92 -10.48 11.79
N ALA A 44 48.76 -10.84 11.24
CA ALA A 44 48.28 -10.33 9.97
C ALA A 44 47.24 -9.24 10.27
N GLY A 45 47.48 -8.04 9.74
CA GLY A 45 46.63 -6.88 9.91
C GLY A 45 45.19 -7.19 9.54
N GLY A 46 44.26 -6.74 10.38
CA GLY A 46 42.82 -6.88 10.14
C GLY A 46 42.45 -6.28 8.79
N ALA A 47 42.06 -7.14 7.86
CA ALA A 47 41.25 -6.73 6.72
C ALA A 47 39.95 -6.18 7.30
N ALA A 48 39.71 -4.88 7.09
CA ALA A 48 38.42 -4.28 7.41
C ALA A 48 37.33 -5.05 6.68
N ALA A 49 36.32 -5.50 7.42
CA ALA A 49 35.16 -6.17 6.85
C ALA A 49 34.54 -5.28 5.75
N PRO A 50 34.10 -5.84 4.62
CA PRO A 50 33.40 -5.07 3.59
C PRO A 50 32.18 -4.40 4.24
N GLY A 51 32.07 -3.08 4.09
CA GLY A 51 30.98 -2.30 4.66
C GLY A 51 29.64 -2.84 4.17
N ALA A 52 28.76 -3.23 5.09
CA ALA A 52 27.42 -3.69 4.77
C ALA A 52 26.69 -2.63 3.95
N ALA A 53 26.11 -3.02 2.81
CA ALA A 53 25.28 -2.14 2.01
C ALA A 53 24.13 -1.58 2.86
N ALA A 54 23.82 -0.29 2.71
CA ALA A 54 22.73 0.35 3.43
C ALA A 54 21.39 -0.30 3.07
N LEU A 55 20.57 -0.62 4.06
CA LEU A 55 19.23 -1.18 3.84
C LEU A 55 18.32 -0.17 3.13
N PRO A 56 17.40 -0.63 2.25
CA PRO A 56 16.39 0.23 1.66
C PRO A 56 15.49 0.83 2.75
N VAL A 57 15.06 2.08 2.57
CA VAL A 57 14.29 2.83 3.58
C VAL A 57 12.85 3.04 3.09
N VAL A 58 11.87 2.67 3.91
CA VAL A 58 10.44 3.00 3.71
C VAL A 58 10.00 3.99 4.77
N THR A 59 9.27 5.04 4.38
CA THR A 59 8.75 6.05 5.33
C THR A 59 7.29 5.77 5.64
N VAL A 60 6.99 5.55 6.92
CA VAL A 60 5.64 5.24 7.41
C VAL A 60 5.19 6.36 8.35
N ARG A 61 4.07 7.01 8.03
CA ARG A 61 3.52 8.15 8.74
C ARG A 61 2.05 7.90 9.13
N PRO A 62 1.78 7.53 10.39
CA PRO A 62 0.43 7.51 10.93
C PRO A 62 -0.16 8.93 10.99
N ASP A 63 -1.40 9.12 10.54
CA ASP A 63 -2.08 10.40 10.51
C ASP A 63 -3.27 10.47 11.48
N PRO A 64 -3.09 10.96 12.72
CA PRO A 64 -4.17 11.05 13.71
C PRO A 64 -5.25 12.09 13.37
N SER A 65 -5.13 12.82 12.25
CA SER A 65 -6.17 13.75 11.80
C SER A 65 -7.36 13.08 11.09
N TYR A 66 -7.22 11.79 10.76
CA TYR A 66 -8.24 10.96 10.14
C TYR A 66 -8.36 9.66 10.95
N GLN A 67 -9.34 9.61 11.86
CA GLN A 67 -9.55 8.52 12.80
C GLN A 67 -10.85 7.78 12.51
N GLY A 68 -10.76 6.46 12.44
CA GLY A 68 -11.89 5.56 12.35
C GLY A 68 -12.86 5.65 13.53
N GLN A 69 -13.89 4.82 13.44
CA GLN A 69 -14.72 4.50 14.59
C GLN A 69 -13.87 3.83 15.68
N GLU A 70 -14.43 3.73 16.88
CA GLU A 70 -13.81 2.92 17.91
C GLU A 70 -13.73 1.47 17.44
N PHE A 71 -12.54 0.90 17.47
CA PHE A 71 -12.31 -0.49 17.11
C PHE A 71 -12.91 -1.36 18.22
N GLN A 72 -13.84 -2.22 17.83
CA GLN A 72 -14.59 -3.11 18.72
C GLN A 72 -13.80 -4.39 19.02
N GLY A 73 -12.89 -4.78 18.15
CA GLY A 73 -11.93 -5.85 18.41
C GLY A 73 -11.86 -6.92 17.33
N TRP A 74 -11.44 -8.11 17.77
CA TRP A 74 -11.12 -9.26 16.93
C TRP A 74 -12.02 -10.43 17.32
N GLY A 75 -12.57 -11.14 16.35
CA GLY A 75 -13.52 -12.23 16.63
C GLY A 75 -13.33 -13.47 15.81
N THR A 76 -14.13 -14.48 16.09
CA THR A 76 -14.29 -15.66 15.23
C THR A 76 -15.73 -16.15 15.26
N SER A 77 -16.15 -16.83 14.19
CA SER A 77 -17.35 -17.66 14.23
C SER A 77 -17.06 -18.96 15.00
N LEU A 78 -17.86 -19.28 16.03
CA LEU A 78 -17.90 -20.58 16.72
C LEU A 78 -18.54 -21.66 15.83
N VAL A 79 -18.22 -21.65 14.54
CA VAL A 79 -18.76 -22.57 13.55
C VAL A 79 -18.14 -23.96 13.73
N TRP A 80 -17.96 -24.73 12.67
CA TRP A 80 -17.72 -26.18 12.70
C TRP A 80 -16.69 -26.68 13.71
N PHE A 81 -15.58 -25.97 13.91
CA PHE A 81 -14.61 -26.36 14.92
C PHE A 81 -15.21 -26.44 16.32
N ALA A 82 -16.10 -25.54 16.71
CA ALA A 82 -16.69 -25.54 18.03
C ALA A 82 -17.69 -26.70 18.19
N ASN A 83 -18.43 -27.00 17.11
CA ASN A 83 -19.29 -28.19 17.05
C ASN A 83 -18.47 -29.50 17.12
N ALA A 84 -17.34 -29.59 16.41
CA ALA A 84 -16.47 -30.76 16.43
C ALA A 84 -15.78 -30.95 17.79
N THR A 85 -15.25 -29.87 18.38
CA THR A 85 -14.30 -29.95 19.50
C THR A 85 -14.92 -29.78 20.89
N GLY A 86 -16.14 -29.25 21.00
CA GLY A 86 -16.76 -28.99 22.31
C GLY A 86 -16.97 -30.24 23.17
N GLY A 87 -17.07 -31.41 22.54
CA GLY A 87 -17.19 -32.72 23.18
C GLY A 87 -15.86 -33.42 23.49
N TYR A 88 -14.71 -32.82 23.15
CA TYR A 88 -13.40 -33.43 23.36
C TYR A 88 -13.00 -33.50 24.83
N PRO A 89 -12.02 -34.36 25.20
CA PRO A 89 -11.43 -34.38 26.52
C PRO A 89 -11.08 -32.99 27.04
N GLU A 90 -11.31 -32.75 28.33
CA GLU A 90 -11.24 -31.41 28.94
C GLU A 90 -9.90 -30.70 28.67
N GLU A 91 -8.79 -31.43 28.79
CA GLU A 91 -7.44 -30.91 28.52
C GLU A 91 -7.31 -30.32 27.10
N ILE A 92 -7.90 -30.99 26.09
CA ILE A 92 -7.80 -30.58 24.68
C ILE A 92 -8.65 -29.34 24.44
N ARG A 93 -9.93 -29.37 24.83
CA ARG A 93 -10.84 -28.24 24.59
C ARG A 93 -10.45 -26.99 25.39
N GLN A 94 -9.94 -27.14 26.61
CA GLN A 94 -9.38 -26.01 27.37
C GLN A 94 -8.15 -25.42 26.67
N ARG A 95 -7.24 -26.26 26.17
CA ARG A 95 -6.07 -25.81 25.41
C ARG A 95 -6.47 -25.05 24.14
N LEU A 96 -7.49 -25.51 23.42
CA LEU A 96 -8.02 -24.79 22.26
C LEU A 96 -8.63 -23.44 22.67
N ALA A 97 -9.43 -23.39 23.73
CA ALA A 97 -10.00 -22.15 24.24
C ALA A 97 -8.91 -21.13 24.63
N ASP A 98 -7.83 -21.58 25.26
CA ASP A 98 -6.69 -20.73 25.61
C ASP A 98 -5.92 -20.22 24.37
N LEU A 99 -5.84 -21.03 23.31
CA LEU A 99 -5.21 -20.62 22.04
C LEU A 99 -6.08 -19.63 21.27
N VAL A 100 -7.41 -19.73 21.33
CA VAL A 100 -8.31 -18.84 20.59
C VAL A 100 -8.62 -17.56 21.38
N PHE A 101 -9.06 -17.67 22.63
CA PHE A 101 -9.53 -16.53 23.43
C PHE A 101 -8.57 -16.11 24.56
N GLY A 102 -7.65 -16.99 24.97
CA GLY A 102 -6.72 -16.68 26.05
C GLY A 102 -5.71 -15.57 25.71
N GLU A 103 -5.22 -14.88 26.74
CA GLU A 103 -4.30 -13.73 26.63
C GLU A 103 -3.00 -14.06 25.86
N GLN A 104 -2.53 -15.30 25.93
CA GLN A 104 -1.34 -15.76 25.22
C GLN A 104 -1.65 -16.32 23.83
N GLY A 105 -2.93 -16.58 23.53
CA GLY A 105 -3.42 -17.08 22.24
C GLY A 105 -3.62 -15.98 21.21
N LEU A 106 -4.67 -16.12 20.40
CA LEU A 106 -5.14 -15.09 19.48
C LEU A 106 -5.80 -13.92 20.22
N ASN A 107 -6.19 -14.08 21.49
CA ASN A 107 -6.73 -13.00 22.35
C ASN A 107 -7.95 -12.30 21.70
N LEU A 108 -8.90 -13.10 21.20
CA LEU A 108 -10.13 -12.62 20.59
C LEU A 108 -11.14 -12.18 21.65
N ASN A 109 -11.98 -11.18 21.34
CA ASN A 109 -12.98 -10.61 22.25
C ASN A 109 -14.38 -10.52 21.64
N ILE A 110 -14.61 -11.15 20.48
CA ILE A 110 -15.89 -11.21 19.79
C ILE A 110 -16.13 -12.67 19.40
N ALA A 111 -17.35 -13.17 19.58
CA ALA A 111 -17.75 -14.51 19.15
C ALA A 111 -19.06 -14.47 18.36
N ARG A 112 -19.09 -15.14 17.19
CA ARG A 112 -20.30 -15.34 16.39
C ARG A 112 -20.81 -16.77 16.60
N TYR A 113 -21.96 -16.97 17.22
CA TYR A 113 -22.55 -18.30 17.46
C TYR A 113 -23.35 -18.77 16.23
N ASN A 114 -23.08 -19.97 15.73
CA ASN A 114 -23.76 -20.51 14.55
C ASN A 114 -25.06 -21.24 14.96
N ILE A 115 -26.20 -20.67 14.60
CA ILE A 115 -27.51 -21.30 14.76
C ILE A 115 -27.65 -22.36 13.66
N GLY A 116 -27.56 -23.63 14.05
CA GLY A 116 -27.63 -24.75 13.11
C GLY A 116 -28.99 -24.92 12.44
N GLY A 117 -28.97 -25.26 11.15
CA GLY A 117 -30.14 -25.73 10.44
C GLY A 117 -30.49 -27.19 10.81
N GLY A 118 -29.46 -28.05 10.87
CA GLY A 118 -29.60 -29.48 11.17
C GLY A 118 -30.20 -30.30 10.02
N ASN A 119 -29.69 -31.51 9.81
CA ASN A 119 -30.18 -32.42 8.76
C ASN A 119 -31.54 -33.04 9.11
N ALA A 120 -32.28 -33.47 8.08
CA ALA A 120 -33.48 -34.28 8.28
C ALA A 120 -33.14 -35.63 8.94
N PRO A 121 -34.00 -36.19 9.82
CA PRO A 121 -33.69 -37.40 10.59
C PRO A 121 -33.39 -38.66 9.75
N ASP A 122 -33.94 -38.73 8.53
CA ASP A 122 -33.77 -39.85 7.59
C ASP A 122 -32.62 -39.64 6.57
N VAL A 123 -31.89 -38.52 6.68
CA VAL A 123 -30.75 -38.21 5.82
C VAL A 123 -29.46 -38.61 6.53
N PRO A 124 -28.61 -39.47 5.94
CA PRO A 124 -27.33 -39.83 6.53
C PRO A 124 -26.38 -38.63 6.57
N ASP A 125 -25.44 -38.63 7.52
CA ASP A 125 -24.42 -37.58 7.59
C ASP A 125 -23.58 -37.52 6.31
N TYR A 126 -23.54 -36.34 5.70
CA TYR A 126 -22.89 -36.11 4.41
C TYR A 126 -22.02 -34.85 4.37
N LEU A 127 -22.13 -33.99 5.39
CA LEU A 127 -21.33 -32.78 5.55
C LEU A 127 -19.96 -33.15 6.16
N ARG A 128 -18.99 -32.23 6.05
CA ARG A 128 -17.66 -32.42 6.66
C ARG A 128 -17.76 -32.55 8.19
N PRO A 129 -16.76 -33.14 8.87
CA PRO A 129 -16.70 -33.13 10.33
C PRO A 129 -16.89 -31.72 10.93
N GLY A 130 -17.80 -31.61 11.90
CA GLY A 130 -18.23 -30.33 12.49
C GLY A 130 -19.20 -29.50 11.63
N GLY A 131 -19.31 -29.79 10.33
CA GLY A 131 -20.14 -29.07 9.36
C GLY A 131 -21.64 -29.21 9.54
N ALA A 132 -22.09 -30.33 10.12
CA ALA A 132 -23.50 -30.57 10.47
C ALA A 132 -23.80 -30.02 11.86
N VAL A 133 -24.26 -28.77 11.93
CA VAL A 133 -24.55 -28.10 13.19
C VAL A 133 -25.96 -28.46 13.66
N PRO A 134 -26.14 -28.99 14.88
CA PRO A 134 -27.47 -29.39 15.35
C PRO A 134 -28.44 -28.21 15.43
N GLY A 135 -29.65 -28.39 14.88
CA GLY A 135 -30.73 -27.42 15.05
C GLY A 135 -31.39 -27.48 16.43
N TRP A 136 -32.02 -26.38 16.84
CA TRP A 136 -32.72 -26.23 18.11
C TRP A 136 -34.14 -26.80 18.10
N TRP A 137 -34.40 -27.74 17.22
CA TRP A 137 -35.71 -28.38 17.03
C TRP A 137 -35.65 -29.87 17.38
N ARG A 138 -36.82 -30.44 17.71
CA ARG A 138 -37.00 -31.86 17.99
C ARG A 138 -38.12 -32.39 17.11
N ALA A 139 -37.75 -33.14 16.07
CA ALA A 139 -38.71 -33.76 15.17
C ALA A 139 -39.44 -34.93 15.88
N PRO A 140 -40.75 -35.11 15.64
CA PRO A 140 -41.47 -36.31 16.06
C PRO A 140 -40.83 -37.60 15.51
N ASP A 141 -40.96 -38.71 16.24
CA ASP A 141 -40.46 -40.01 15.79
C ASP A 141 -41.08 -40.39 14.43
N GLY A 142 -40.22 -40.82 13.49
CA GLY A 142 -40.64 -41.21 12.14
C GLY A 142 -40.70 -40.07 11.12
N THR A 143 -40.39 -38.83 11.50
CA THR A 143 -40.29 -37.68 10.58
C THR A 143 -39.22 -37.93 9.52
N THR A 144 -39.56 -37.69 8.26
CA THR A 144 -38.65 -37.79 7.10
C THR A 144 -38.48 -36.43 6.42
N ARG A 145 -37.50 -36.30 5.52
CA ARG A 145 -37.25 -35.09 4.71
C ARG A 145 -38.45 -34.62 3.88
N ALA A 146 -39.46 -35.46 3.67
CA ALA A 146 -40.70 -35.09 2.98
C ALA A 146 -41.70 -34.38 3.91
N ASP A 147 -41.56 -34.51 5.22
CA ASP A 147 -42.45 -33.95 6.23
C ASP A 147 -41.97 -32.54 6.61
N ALA A 148 -42.31 -31.52 5.84
CA ALA A 148 -41.76 -30.17 6.02
C ALA A 148 -42.64 -29.20 6.84
N ASP A 149 -43.85 -29.60 7.24
CA ASP A 149 -44.86 -28.72 7.85
C ASP A 149 -45.23 -29.08 9.30
N TRP A 150 -44.42 -29.91 9.98
CA TRP A 150 -44.69 -30.35 11.35
C TRP A 150 -44.28 -29.33 12.42
N TRP A 151 -43.30 -28.47 12.14
CA TRP A 151 -42.72 -27.59 13.15
C TRP A 151 -43.66 -26.43 13.49
N ASP A 152 -43.75 -26.14 14.77
CA ASP A 152 -44.62 -25.10 15.35
C ASP A 152 -43.80 -24.42 16.45
N PRO A 153 -43.48 -23.12 16.29
CA PRO A 153 -42.65 -22.41 17.26
C PRO A 153 -43.30 -22.30 18.64
N ASP A 154 -44.64 -22.37 18.73
CA ASP A 154 -45.39 -22.24 19.97
C ASP A 154 -45.58 -23.58 20.69
N ASN A 155 -45.30 -24.71 20.03
CA ASN A 155 -45.28 -26.02 20.68
C ASN A 155 -43.92 -26.26 21.37
N PRO A 156 -43.87 -26.31 22.72
CA PRO A 156 -42.61 -26.54 23.43
C PRO A 156 -41.95 -27.89 23.11
N GLN A 157 -42.72 -28.89 22.70
CA GLN A 157 -42.21 -30.22 22.35
C GLN A 157 -41.40 -30.23 21.05
N HIS A 158 -41.60 -29.23 20.18
CA HIS A 158 -40.86 -29.09 18.93
C HIS A 158 -39.48 -28.45 19.11
N TRP A 159 -39.15 -28.00 20.32
CA TRP A 159 -37.84 -27.44 20.65
C TRP A 159 -36.96 -28.50 21.32
N ASN A 160 -35.67 -28.52 20.96
CA ASN A 160 -34.69 -29.38 21.62
C ASN A 160 -33.88 -28.58 22.65
N PRO A 161 -34.14 -28.72 23.97
CA PRO A 161 -33.38 -28.00 25.00
C PRO A 161 -31.91 -28.46 25.10
N ASP A 162 -31.61 -29.63 24.55
CA ASP A 162 -30.28 -30.25 24.51
C ASP A 162 -29.54 -30.00 23.20
N ALA A 163 -30.08 -29.15 22.32
CA ALA A 163 -29.43 -28.83 21.05
C ALA A 163 -28.04 -28.24 21.26
N ASP A 164 -27.14 -28.60 20.34
CA ASP A 164 -25.84 -27.96 20.12
C ASP A 164 -24.97 -27.83 21.38
N ARG A 165 -24.94 -28.89 22.21
CA ARG A 165 -24.13 -28.95 23.44
C ARG A 165 -22.65 -28.64 23.21
N ALA A 166 -22.11 -28.95 22.04
CA ALA A 166 -20.70 -28.75 21.72
C ALA A 166 -20.34 -27.26 21.60
N GLN A 167 -21.03 -26.47 20.77
CA GLN A 167 -20.78 -25.02 20.74
C GLN A 167 -21.18 -24.36 22.07
N ARG A 168 -22.24 -24.82 22.74
CA ARG A 168 -22.65 -24.26 24.03
C ARG A 168 -21.60 -24.41 25.13
N TRP A 169 -20.79 -25.46 25.09
CA TRP A 169 -19.61 -25.57 25.94
C TRP A 169 -18.63 -24.40 25.71
N TRP A 170 -18.37 -24.07 24.44
CA TRP A 170 -17.54 -22.92 24.07
C TRP A 170 -18.16 -21.62 24.60
N VAL A 171 -19.47 -21.43 24.45
CA VAL A 171 -20.17 -20.25 24.98
C VAL A 171 -19.95 -20.08 26.48
N ASP A 172 -20.18 -21.14 27.27
CA ASP A 172 -19.96 -21.08 28.71
C ASP A 172 -18.50 -20.82 29.09
N ARG A 173 -17.55 -21.38 28.32
CA ARG A 173 -16.12 -21.20 28.57
C ARG A 173 -15.66 -19.76 28.31
N ILE A 174 -16.16 -19.11 27.25
CA ILE A 174 -15.59 -17.84 26.76
C ILE A 174 -16.42 -16.61 27.12
N LYS A 175 -17.61 -16.74 27.73
CA LYS A 175 -18.50 -15.60 28.03
C LYS A 175 -17.92 -14.49 28.89
N ASN A 176 -16.83 -14.76 29.61
CA ASN A 176 -16.10 -13.75 30.37
C ASN A 176 -14.84 -13.24 29.65
N ASP A 177 -14.44 -13.88 28.56
CA ASP A 177 -13.29 -13.52 27.71
C ASP A 177 -13.74 -12.62 26.55
N VAL A 178 -14.99 -12.76 26.09
CA VAL A 178 -15.57 -11.97 25.00
C VAL A 178 -16.45 -10.82 25.50
N THR A 179 -16.47 -9.75 24.71
CA THR A 179 -17.21 -8.50 24.98
C THR A 179 -18.40 -8.28 24.06
N ARG A 180 -18.48 -9.03 22.96
CA ARG A 180 -19.55 -8.94 21.96
C ARG A 180 -19.94 -10.31 21.46
N TRP A 181 -21.25 -10.48 21.26
CA TRP A 181 -21.85 -11.68 20.74
C TRP A 181 -22.71 -11.33 19.53
N GLU A 182 -22.52 -12.08 18.45
CA GLU A 182 -23.46 -12.12 17.32
C GLU A 182 -23.96 -13.55 17.19
N THR A 183 -25.21 -13.76 16.80
CA THR A 183 -25.67 -15.06 16.32
C THR A 183 -25.87 -14.97 14.82
N PHE A 184 -25.50 -16.02 14.09
CA PHE A 184 -25.69 -16.07 12.64
C PHE A 184 -26.17 -17.44 12.18
N SER A 185 -26.63 -17.54 10.93
CA SER A 185 -27.17 -18.78 10.37
C SER A 185 -26.62 -19.04 8.97
N ASN A 186 -25.99 -20.20 8.78
CA ASN A 186 -25.56 -20.64 7.44
C ASN A 186 -26.74 -21.12 6.58
N SER A 187 -27.76 -21.72 7.20
CA SER A 187 -28.93 -22.27 6.52
C SER A 187 -30.13 -22.29 7.46
N PRO A 188 -31.36 -22.09 6.98
CA PRO A 188 -32.54 -22.38 7.80
C PRO A 188 -32.63 -23.89 8.09
N PRO A 189 -33.41 -24.31 9.10
CA PRO A 189 -33.76 -25.71 9.28
C PRO A 189 -34.21 -26.39 8.00
N TRP A 190 -33.84 -27.66 7.80
CA TRP A 190 -34.12 -28.39 6.55
C TRP A 190 -35.59 -28.36 6.10
N PHE A 191 -36.55 -28.34 7.04
CA PHE A 191 -37.98 -28.28 6.76
C PHE A 191 -38.47 -26.89 6.32
N GLN A 192 -37.65 -25.87 6.51
CA GLN A 192 -37.84 -24.51 6.00
C GLN A 192 -37.05 -24.25 4.71
N THR A 193 -36.21 -25.19 4.25
CA THR A 193 -35.56 -25.08 2.94
C THR A 193 -36.47 -25.58 1.83
N VAL A 194 -36.25 -25.10 0.60
CA VAL A 194 -36.97 -25.57 -0.60
C VAL A 194 -36.57 -27.01 -0.95
N SER A 195 -35.30 -27.37 -0.73
CA SER A 195 -34.75 -28.67 -1.12
C SER A 195 -34.99 -29.79 -0.10
N GLY A 196 -35.32 -29.46 1.15
CA GLY A 196 -35.31 -30.41 2.27
C GLY A 196 -33.90 -30.72 2.79
N TYR A 197 -32.88 -29.98 2.34
CA TYR A 197 -31.48 -30.13 2.75
C TYR A 197 -30.88 -28.79 3.18
N VAL A 198 -29.97 -28.81 4.14
CA VAL A 198 -29.31 -27.59 4.68
C VAL A 198 -28.11 -27.13 3.85
N SER A 199 -27.59 -27.95 2.94
CA SER A 199 -26.45 -27.61 2.07
C SER A 199 -26.79 -26.79 0.82
N GLY A 200 -28.06 -26.43 0.65
CA GLY A 200 -28.55 -25.61 -0.46
C GLY A 200 -29.42 -26.38 -1.46
N GLY A 201 -29.65 -25.74 -2.60
CA GLY A 201 -30.62 -26.19 -3.60
C GLY A 201 -30.09 -27.18 -4.61
N PHE A 202 -30.99 -27.78 -5.39
CA PHE A 202 -30.59 -28.51 -6.60
C PHE A 202 -30.17 -27.56 -7.73
N ASP A 203 -30.74 -26.36 -7.75
CA ASP A 203 -30.24 -25.21 -8.51
C ASP A 203 -29.57 -24.24 -7.52
N PRO A 204 -28.24 -24.06 -7.57
CA PRO A 204 -27.53 -23.19 -6.64
C PRO A 204 -27.84 -21.70 -6.80
N ALA A 205 -28.51 -21.29 -7.87
CA ALA A 205 -28.91 -19.89 -8.08
C ALA A 205 -30.39 -19.63 -7.72
N ALA A 206 -31.12 -20.65 -7.27
CA ALA A 206 -32.51 -20.52 -6.87
C ALA A 206 -32.62 -20.28 -5.35
N ASP A 207 -33.50 -19.38 -4.95
CA ASP A 207 -33.84 -19.10 -3.55
C ASP A 207 -34.14 -20.40 -2.78
N GLN A 208 -33.48 -20.59 -1.63
CA GLN A 208 -33.55 -21.82 -0.85
C GLN A 208 -34.33 -21.73 0.44
N ILE A 209 -34.81 -20.55 0.81
CA ILE A 209 -35.73 -20.38 1.94
C ILE A 209 -37.14 -20.43 1.39
N ARG A 210 -37.98 -21.28 1.97
CA ARG A 210 -39.40 -21.36 1.63
C ARG A 210 -40.08 -20.01 1.86
N ALA A 211 -40.64 -19.42 0.81
CA ALA A 211 -41.29 -18.11 0.89
C ALA A 211 -42.48 -18.10 1.87
N ASP A 212 -43.17 -19.24 2.02
CA ASP A 212 -44.28 -19.42 2.97
C ASP A 212 -43.82 -19.67 4.42
N ARG A 213 -42.51 -19.74 4.68
CA ARG A 213 -41.91 -20.03 6.00
C ARG A 213 -40.90 -18.97 6.46
N VAL A 214 -40.84 -17.81 5.81
CA VAL A 214 -39.91 -16.73 6.19
C VAL A 214 -40.14 -16.25 7.63
N ASP A 215 -41.41 -16.09 8.04
CA ASP A 215 -41.75 -15.68 9.41
C ASP A 215 -41.40 -16.77 10.43
N ASP A 216 -41.58 -18.04 10.08
CA ASP A 216 -41.20 -19.19 10.93
C ASP A 216 -39.68 -19.27 11.09
N PHE A 217 -38.91 -18.96 10.03
CA PHE A 217 -37.45 -18.88 10.10
C PHE A 217 -36.98 -17.72 10.96
N ALA A 218 -37.57 -16.54 10.81
CA ALA A 218 -37.28 -15.39 11.67
C ALA A 218 -37.59 -15.70 13.15
N THR A 219 -38.74 -16.34 13.40
CA THR A 219 -39.14 -16.82 14.72
C THR A 219 -38.12 -17.80 15.28
N TYR A 220 -37.64 -18.74 14.47
CA TYR A 220 -36.60 -19.68 14.87
C TYR A 220 -35.32 -18.96 15.32
N LEU A 221 -34.77 -18.07 14.50
CA LEU A 221 -33.54 -17.33 14.82
C LEU A 221 -33.65 -16.52 16.12
N VAL A 222 -34.73 -15.76 16.28
CA VAL A 222 -34.92 -14.91 17.47
C VAL A 222 -35.13 -15.78 18.73
N ARG A 223 -35.96 -16.81 18.65
CA ARG A 223 -36.26 -17.68 19.80
C ARG A 223 -35.08 -18.58 20.20
N VAL A 224 -34.21 -18.95 19.27
CA VAL A 224 -32.92 -19.61 19.59
C VAL A 224 -32.00 -18.63 20.30
N THR A 225 -31.86 -17.41 19.80
CA THR A 225 -31.04 -16.36 20.41
C THR A 225 -31.46 -16.12 21.87
N GLN A 226 -32.76 -15.96 22.13
CA GLN A 226 -33.28 -15.80 23.50
C GLN A 226 -33.01 -17.01 24.40
N ARG A 227 -33.11 -18.23 23.87
CA ARG A 227 -32.80 -19.46 24.62
C ARG A 227 -31.31 -19.53 24.96
N LEU A 228 -30.44 -19.13 24.04
CA LEU A 228 -29.00 -19.07 24.25
C LEU A 228 -28.66 -18.04 25.34
N GLU A 229 -29.19 -16.82 25.24
CA GLU A 229 -29.03 -15.76 26.23
C GLU A 229 -29.49 -16.21 27.62
N ALA A 230 -30.70 -16.77 27.70
CA ALA A 230 -31.28 -17.25 28.96
C ALA A 230 -30.50 -18.43 29.57
N ALA A 231 -30.03 -19.37 28.75
CA ALA A 231 -29.32 -20.55 29.23
C ALA A 231 -27.90 -20.24 29.73
N HIS A 232 -27.22 -19.26 29.12
CA HIS A 232 -25.80 -19.02 29.36
C HIS A 232 -25.50 -17.69 30.06
N GLY A 233 -26.49 -16.81 30.21
CA GLY A 233 -26.34 -15.50 30.84
C GLY A 233 -25.52 -14.54 30.00
N ILE A 234 -25.68 -14.60 28.67
CA ILE A 234 -25.03 -13.69 27.71
C ILE A 234 -26.06 -12.70 27.13
N THR A 235 -25.58 -11.67 26.46
CA THR A 235 -26.40 -10.74 25.69
C THR A 235 -25.86 -10.66 24.27
N VAL A 236 -26.73 -10.87 23.29
CA VAL A 236 -26.40 -10.86 21.87
C VAL A 236 -26.66 -9.46 21.30
N ASP A 237 -25.60 -8.87 20.74
CA ASP A 237 -25.63 -7.53 20.14
C ASP A 237 -26.41 -7.52 18.81
N THR A 238 -26.16 -8.52 17.97
CA THR A 238 -26.72 -8.63 16.61
C THR A 238 -27.13 -10.06 16.23
N ILE A 239 -28.15 -10.18 15.35
CA ILE A 239 -28.49 -11.39 14.59
C ILE A 239 -28.16 -11.11 13.12
N ASP A 240 -27.28 -11.94 12.53
CA ASP A 240 -27.07 -11.99 11.07
C ASP A 240 -27.84 -13.18 10.49
N PRO A 241 -28.99 -12.97 9.83
CA PRO A 241 -29.87 -14.09 9.48
C PRO A 241 -29.35 -14.96 8.35
N LEU A 242 -28.35 -14.52 7.58
CA LEU A 242 -27.93 -15.16 6.34
C LEU A 242 -26.41 -15.07 6.13
N ASN A 243 -25.77 -16.20 5.84
CA ASN A 243 -24.37 -16.26 5.45
C ASN A 243 -24.22 -16.34 3.92
N GLU A 244 -23.42 -15.46 3.31
CA GLU A 244 -23.07 -15.47 1.88
C GLU A 244 -24.27 -15.66 0.93
N PRO A 245 -25.37 -14.89 1.11
CA PRO A 245 -26.68 -15.28 0.61
C PRO A 245 -26.81 -15.25 -0.92
N ASN A 246 -26.21 -14.29 -1.62
CA ASN A 246 -26.38 -14.14 -3.07
C ASN A 246 -25.30 -14.87 -3.89
N THR A 247 -24.65 -15.87 -3.32
CA THR A 247 -23.70 -16.71 -4.06
C THR A 247 -24.38 -17.91 -4.70
N THR A 248 -23.86 -18.32 -5.86
CA THR A 248 -24.48 -19.39 -6.67
C THR A 248 -23.71 -20.71 -6.58
N TYR A 249 -23.21 -21.06 -5.39
CA TYR A 249 -22.51 -22.33 -5.16
C TYR A 249 -23.11 -23.20 -4.05
N TRP A 250 -24.03 -22.67 -3.25
CA TRP A 250 -24.80 -23.46 -2.28
C TRP A 250 -25.68 -24.49 -2.98
N SER A 251 -25.24 -25.75 -2.98
CA SER A 251 -25.96 -26.81 -3.68
C SER A 251 -25.92 -28.17 -2.98
N THR A 252 -27.03 -28.88 -3.17
CA THR A 252 -27.17 -30.29 -2.86
C THR A 252 -27.18 -31.11 -4.14
N ARG A 253 -26.42 -32.20 -4.17
CA ARG A 253 -26.47 -33.21 -5.25
C ARG A 253 -26.83 -34.54 -4.65
N LEU A 254 -27.54 -35.39 -5.39
CA LEU A 254 -27.92 -36.72 -4.93
C LEU A 254 -27.08 -37.80 -5.62
N GLY A 255 -26.67 -38.80 -4.85
CA GLY A 255 -26.06 -40.03 -5.34
C GLY A 255 -27.08 -40.97 -5.98
N ALA A 256 -26.59 -42.10 -6.49
CA ALA A 256 -27.44 -43.12 -7.10
C ALA A 256 -28.42 -43.77 -6.11
N ASP A 257 -28.14 -43.70 -4.81
CA ASP A 257 -28.97 -44.17 -3.70
C ASP A 257 -29.99 -43.12 -3.22
N GLY A 258 -30.00 -41.93 -3.83
CA GLY A 258 -30.91 -40.83 -3.47
C GLY A 258 -30.48 -40.03 -2.24
N ASN A 259 -29.30 -40.31 -1.67
CA ASN A 259 -28.74 -39.54 -0.55
C ASN A 259 -27.85 -38.40 -1.04
N PRO A 260 -27.71 -37.32 -0.26
CA PRO A 260 -26.88 -36.19 -0.64
C PRO A 260 -25.39 -36.56 -0.71
N VAL A 261 -24.70 -36.04 -1.73
CA VAL A 261 -23.27 -36.19 -1.97
C VAL A 261 -22.64 -34.85 -2.35
N GLY A 262 -21.40 -34.63 -1.90
CA GLY A 262 -20.58 -33.50 -2.35
C GLY A 262 -20.89 -32.14 -1.74
N GLY A 263 -22.00 -31.97 -1.00
CA GLY A 263 -22.22 -30.82 -0.13
C GLY A 263 -21.37 -30.95 1.13
N ARG A 264 -20.48 -29.98 1.39
CA ARG A 264 -19.51 -30.07 2.51
C ARG A 264 -19.97 -29.31 3.76
N GLN A 265 -20.91 -28.40 3.63
CA GLN A 265 -21.37 -27.49 4.70
C GLN A 265 -22.85 -27.11 4.53
N GLU A 266 -23.43 -26.56 5.59
CA GLU A 266 -24.70 -25.80 5.52
C GLU A 266 -24.51 -24.52 4.68
N GLY A 267 -25.55 -24.12 3.95
CA GLY A 267 -25.57 -22.92 3.11
C GLY A 267 -26.90 -22.78 2.38
N ALA A 268 -27.40 -21.56 2.20
CA ALA A 268 -28.64 -21.29 1.50
C ALA A 268 -28.53 -20.07 0.59
N HIS A 269 -28.78 -20.24 -0.71
CA HIS A 269 -28.93 -19.11 -1.62
C HIS A 269 -30.20 -18.33 -1.26
N ALA A 270 -30.06 -17.01 -1.13
CA ALA A 270 -31.15 -16.06 -1.03
C ALA A 270 -30.77 -14.81 -1.83
N GLY A 271 -31.43 -14.58 -2.95
CA GLY A 271 -31.26 -13.37 -3.74
C GLY A 271 -31.75 -12.13 -3.00
N PRO A 272 -31.42 -10.91 -3.48
CA PRO A 272 -31.73 -9.68 -2.75
C PRO A 272 -33.21 -9.47 -2.41
N GLY A 273 -34.13 -10.01 -3.21
CA GLY A 273 -35.57 -9.93 -2.95
C GLY A 273 -36.02 -10.78 -1.76
N LEU A 274 -35.47 -11.99 -1.60
CA LEU A 274 -35.75 -12.85 -0.46
C LEU A 274 -35.08 -12.35 0.82
N GLN A 275 -33.83 -11.87 0.72
CA GLN A 275 -33.12 -11.29 1.87
C GLN A 275 -33.94 -10.14 2.52
N GLN A 276 -34.56 -9.28 1.71
CA GLN A 276 -35.43 -8.21 2.21
C GLN A 276 -36.63 -8.72 3.01
N GLN A 277 -37.19 -9.88 2.66
CA GLN A 277 -38.30 -10.49 3.40
C GLN A 277 -37.79 -11.01 4.75
N VAL A 278 -36.66 -11.71 4.76
CA VAL A 278 -36.03 -12.22 5.99
C VAL A 278 -35.67 -11.09 6.95
N VAL A 279 -35.04 -10.02 6.47
CA VAL A 279 -34.69 -8.84 7.31
C VAL A 279 -35.94 -8.21 7.93
N ARG A 280 -37.02 -8.05 7.17
CA ARG A 280 -38.30 -7.53 7.71
C ARG A 280 -38.88 -8.45 8.77
N ALA A 281 -38.88 -9.76 8.53
CA ALA A 281 -39.42 -10.74 9.45
C ALA A 281 -38.62 -10.81 10.77
N VAL A 282 -37.29 -10.87 10.70
CA VAL A 282 -36.41 -10.87 11.90
C VAL A 282 -36.59 -9.58 12.69
N ALA A 283 -36.61 -8.41 12.03
CA ALA A 283 -36.82 -7.15 12.72
C ALA A 283 -38.24 -6.99 13.30
N ALA A 284 -39.25 -7.62 12.71
CA ALA A 284 -40.60 -7.67 13.27
C ALA A 284 -40.64 -8.56 14.52
N GLU A 285 -40.03 -9.74 14.47
CA GLU A 285 -39.99 -10.68 15.58
C GLU A 285 -39.17 -10.15 16.76
N LEU A 286 -38.01 -9.54 16.52
CA LEU A 286 -37.22 -8.88 17.56
C LEU A 286 -38.03 -7.81 18.31
N ARG A 287 -38.81 -7.00 17.58
CA ARG A 287 -39.70 -5.98 18.16
C ARG A 287 -40.85 -6.61 18.94
N ALA A 288 -41.49 -7.65 18.41
CA ALA A 288 -42.58 -8.36 19.08
C ALA A 288 -42.10 -9.00 20.39
N ALA A 289 -40.86 -9.50 20.39
CA ALA A 289 -40.20 -10.10 21.54
C ALA A 289 -39.67 -9.07 22.55
N GLY A 290 -39.68 -7.77 22.23
CA GLY A 290 -39.09 -6.72 23.07
C GLY A 290 -37.57 -6.85 23.24
N SER A 291 -36.87 -7.48 22.29
CA SER A 291 -35.43 -7.71 22.35
C SER A 291 -34.64 -6.43 22.09
N GLY A 292 -33.49 -6.29 22.77
CA GLY A 292 -32.49 -5.25 22.48
C GLY A 292 -31.51 -5.62 21.37
N THR A 293 -31.52 -6.87 20.91
CA THR A 293 -30.69 -7.36 19.80
C THR A 293 -31.10 -6.70 18.49
N ARG A 294 -30.12 -6.39 17.64
CA ARG A 294 -30.31 -5.69 16.37
C ARG A 294 -30.06 -6.60 15.17
N VAL A 295 -30.45 -6.17 13.97
CA VAL A 295 -30.15 -6.93 12.74
C VAL A 295 -28.80 -6.47 12.18
N SER A 296 -27.90 -7.41 11.94
CA SER A 296 -26.76 -7.25 11.03
C SER A 296 -27.09 -7.88 9.68
N ALA A 297 -26.54 -7.30 8.62
CA ALA A 297 -26.63 -7.85 7.27
C ALA A 297 -25.45 -7.31 6.45
N MET A 298 -24.97 -7.98 5.42
CA MET A 298 -25.61 -9.09 4.72
C MET A 298 -24.69 -10.28 4.53
N ASP A 299 -23.57 -10.25 5.26
CA ASP A 299 -22.57 -11.32 5.32
C ASP A 299 -22.16 -11.85 3.94
N GLU A 300 -22.07 -10.93 2.98
CA GLU A 300 -21.77 -11.30 1.61
C GLU A 300 -20.31 -11.70 1.43
N THR A 301 -20.07 -12.76 0.65
CA THR A 301 -18.75 -13.37 0.41
C THR A 301 -17.69 -12.37 -0.02
N ASN A 302 -18.11 -11.32 -0.72
CA ASN A 302 -17.23 -10.31 -1.29
C ASN A 302 -17.86 -8.91 -1.28
N PRO A 303 -17.07 -7.83 -1.19
CA PRO A 303 -17.58 -6.46 -1.18
C PRO A 303 -18.37 -6.05 -2.44
N GLY A 304 -18.07 -6.64 -3.60
CA GLY A 304 -18.82 -6.38 -4.83
C GLY A 304 -20.26 -6.92 -4.79
N THR A 305 -20.46 -8.13 -4.26
CA THR A 305 -21.79 -8.72 -4.08
C THR A 305 -22.55 -8.01 -2.97
N PHE A 306 -21.87 -7.67 -1.86
CA PHE A 306 -22.39 -6.78 -0.82
C PHE A 306 -22.98 -5.50 -1.43
N ALA A 307 -22.21 -4.79 -2.27
CA ALA A 307 -22.68 -3.57 -2.91
C ALA A 307 -23.88 -3.81 -3.83
N THR A 308 -23.90 -4.93 -4.55
CA THR A 308 -25.01 -5.31 -5.43
C THR A 308 -26.30 -5.48 -4.63
N ASN A 309 -26.24 -6.22 -3.52
CA ASN A 309 -27.42 -6.49 -2.71
C ASN A 309 -27.88 -5.25 -1.93
N TRP A 310 -26.97 -4.51 -1.30
CA TRP A 310 -27.32 -3.28 -0.57
C TRP A 310 -28.01 -2.27 -1.48
N ASN A 311 -27.54 -2.14 -2.72
CA ASN A 311 -28.15 -1.25 -3.70
C ASN A 311 -29.53 -1.70 -4.17
N ALA A 312 -29.85 -2.99 -4.05
CA ALA A 312 -31.19 -3.52 -4.33
C ALA A 312 -32.17 -3.33 -3.15
N TYR A 313 -31.68 -3.08 -1.93
CA TYR A 313 -32.54 -2.87 -0.76
C TYR A 313 -33.21 -1.49 -0.82
N PRO A 314 -34.55 -1.41 -0.64
CA PRO A 314 -35.25 -0.14 -0.45
C PRO A 314 -34.94 0.46 0.93
N ASP A 315 -35.23 1.76 1.09
CA ASP A 315 -34.90 2.51 2.31
C ASP A 315 -35.54 1.92 3.59
N ASP A 316 -36.74 1.34 3.50
CA ASP A 316 -37.39 0.68 4.65
C ASP A 316 -36.57 -0.52 5.15
N VAL A 317 -35.95 -1.30 4.25
CA VAL A 317 -35.12 -2.46 4.63
C VAL A 317 -33.75 -2.00 5.12
N ARG A 318 -33.13 -1.02 4.45
CA ARG A 318 -31.85 -0.43 4.91
C ARG A 318 -31.97 0.18 6.31
N GLY A 319 -33.13 0.72 6.64
CA GLY A 319 -33.46 1.25 7.96
C GLY A 319 -33.56 0.21 9.07
N LEU A 320 -33.77 -1.07 8.74
CA LEU A 320 -33.86 -2.17 9.70
C LEU A 320 -32.50 -2.82 10.01
N VAL A 321 -31.48 -2.58 9.19
CA VAL A 321 -30.13 -3.13 9.37
C VAL A 321 -29.28 -2.13 10.16
N ASP A 322 -28.83 -2.47 11.36
CA ASP A 322 -28.04 -1.57 12.22
C ASP A 322 -26.53 -1.76 12.10
N GLN A 323 -26.08 -2.90 11.59
CA GLN A 323 -24.67 -3.21 11.35
C GLN A 323 -24.48 -3.83 9.98
N LEU A 324 -23.43 -3.38 9.28
CA LEU A 324 -23.06 -3.92 7.98
C LEU A 324 -21.98 -4.98 8.14
N ASN A 325 -22.22 -6.17 7.62
CA ASN A 325 -21.31 -7.31 7.61
C ASN A 325 -20.90 -7.64 6.16
N VAL A 326 -19.61 -7.92 5.95
CA VAL A 326 -19.04 -8.27 4.64
C VAL A 326 -17.80 -9.15 4.81
N HIS A 327 -17.64 -10.12 3.92
CA HIS A 327 -16.46 -10.99 3.85
C HIS A 327 -15.47 -10.47 2.81
N THR A 328 -14.26 -11.03 2.83
CA THR A 328 -13.17 -10.57 1.94
C THR A 328 -12.44 -11.70 1.24
N TYR A 329 -13.11 -12.84 0.99
CA TYR A 329 -12.56 -13.93 0.19
C TYR A 329 -12.12 -13.46 -1.22
N GLY A 330 -12.82 -12.45 -1.73
CA GLY A 330 -12.47 -11.64 -2.88
C GLY A 330 -12.52 -10.17 -2.49
N THR A 331 -11.56 -9.40 -2.99
CA THR A 331 -11.19 -8.10 -2.43
C THR A 331 -11.62 -6.91 -3.29
N GLY A 332 -12.15 -7.19 -4.48
CA GLY A 332 -12.69 -6.17 -5.36
C GLY A 332 -13.80 -5.38 -4.67
N GLN A 333 -13.74 -4.05 -4.79
CA GLN A 333 -14.71 -3.11 -4.23
C GLN A 333 -14.73 -2.94 -2.70
N ARG A 334 -13.65 -3.25 -1.97
CA ARG A 334 -13.54 -2.92 -0.52
C ARG A 334 -13.90 -1.46 -0.21
N THR A 335 -13.38 -0.50 -0.99
CA THR A 335 -13.67 0.92 -0.76
C THR A 335 -15.13 1.29 -1.05
N THR A 336 -15.83 0.53 -1.91
CA THR A 336 -17.29 0.64 -2.10
C THR A 336 -18.03 0.33 -0.81
N ALA A 337 -17.76 -0.82 -0.17
CA ALA A 337 -18.41 -1.21 1.08
C ALA A 337 -18.13 -0.19 2.20
N ARG A 338 -16.88 0.27 2.33
CA ARG A 338 -16.51 1.36 3.26
C ARG A 338 -17.32 2.62 3.02
N ASP A 339 -17.41 3.08 1.78
CA ASP A 339 -18.04 4.36 1.46
C ASP A 339 -19.58 4.28 1.57
N ILE A 340 -20.17 3.11 1.32
CA ILE A 340 -21.57 2.79 1.66
C ILE A 340 -21.77 2.93 3.18
N ALA A 341 -20.93 2.28 4.00
CA ALA A 341 -21.06 2.35 5.46
C ALA A 341 -20.91 3.79 5.99
N LYS A 342 -20.08 4.62 5.34
CA LYS A 342 -19.97 6.06 5.64
C LYS A 342 -21.21 6.84 5.27
N GLY A 343 -21.78 6.60 4.09
CA GLY A 343 -23.00 7.25 3.62
C GLY A 343 -24.25 6.87 4.42
N GLU A 344 -24.36 5.62 4.85
CA GLU A 344 -25.49 5.10 5.64
C GLU A 344 -25.35 5.37 7.15
N ASP A 345 -24.19 5.89 7.58
CA ASP A 345 -23.83 6.12 8.98
C ASP A 345 -23.88 4.88 9.89
N LYS A 346 -23.44 3.72 9.37
CA LYS A 346 -23.48 2.42 10.07
C LYS A 346 -22.07 1.87 10.37
N PRO A 347 -21.90 1.08 11.46
CA PRO A 347 -20.69 0.27 11.67
C PRO A 347 -20.55 -0.77 10.56
N LEU A 348 -19.30 -1.12 10.25
CA LEU A 348 -18.93 -2.10 9.24
C LEU A 348 -17.99 -3.12 9.85
N TRP A 349 -18.35 -4.39 9.79
CA TRP A 349 -17.49 -5.50 10.18
C TRP A 349 -16.92 -6.17 8.93
N MET A 350 -15.63 -6.48 8.96
CA MET A 350 -15.11 -7.59 8.17
C MET A 350 -15.47 -8.84 8.98
N SER A 351 -16.56 -9.51 8.60
CA SER A 351 -17.26 -10.49 9.45
C SER A 351 -16.79 -11.93 9.23
N GLU A 352 -16.08 -12.19 8.14
CA GLU A 352 -15.50 -13.50 7.88
C GLU A 352 -14.38 -13.44 6.84
N VAL A 353 -13.23 -14.04 7.16
CA VAL A 353 -12.26 -14.54 6.18
C VAL A 353 -11.31 -15.54 6.85
N GLU A 354 -10.79 -16.47 6.07
CA GLU A 354 -9.65 -17.34 6.37
C GLU A 354 -9.03 -17.79 5.03
N GLY A 355 -8.04 -18.67 5.02
CA GLY A 355 -7.38 -19.08 3.77
C GLY A 355 -6.15 -19.95 3.94
N SER A 356 -5.54 -20.30 2.79
CA SER A 356 -4.34 -21.14 2.73
C SER A 356 -3.03 -20.37 2.58
N TRP A 357 -3.06 -19.22 1.91
CA TRP A 357 -1.91 -18.37 1.52
C TRP A 357 -0.57 -19.08 1.26
N GLY A 358 -0.19 -19.22 0.00
CA GLY A 358 1.00 -19.97 -0.43
C GLY A 358 0.65 -21.37 -0.93
N ASP A 359 1.68 -22.09 -1.38
CA ASP A 359 1.53 -23.37 -2.07
C ASP A 359 1.72 -24.56 -1.10
N GLY A 360 0.68 -25.38 -0.94
CA GLY A 360 0.68 -26.59 -0.11
C GLY A 360 0.56 -26.34 1.40
N HIS A 361 0.69 -27.40 2.19
CA HIS A 361 0.64 -27.35 3.66
C HIS A 361 2.01 -27.08 4.28
N SER A 362 2.08 -26.12 5.19
CA SER A 362 3.27 -25.81 5.99
C SER A 362 2.89 -25.14 7.31
N LEU A 363 3.39 -25.72 8.42
CA LEU A 363 3.25 -25.14 9.75
C LEU A 363 4.33 -24.08 10.05
N THR A 364 5.45 -24.10 9.33
CA THR A 364 6.65 -23.31 9.68
C THR A 364 7.06 -22.28 8.62
N SER A 365 6.56 -22.39 7.38
CA SER A 365 6.84 -21.40 6.35
C SER A 365 6.24 -20.05 6.73
N MET A 366 6.95 -18.95 6.49
CA MET A 366 6.40 -17.60 6.69
C MET A 366 5.39 -17.19 5.61
N ALA A 367 5.32 -17.89 4.47
CA ALA A 367 4.45 -17.49 3.36
C ALA A 367 2.95 -17.43 3.77
N PRO A 368 2.37 -18.43 4.47
CA PRO A 368 1.01 -18.34 4.97
C PRO A 368 0.78 -17.17 5.92
N GLY A 369 1.66 -17.00 6.91
CA GLY A 369 1.57 -15.91 7.88
C GLY A 369 1.67 -14.52 7.24
N LEU A 370 2.61 -14.33 6.30
CA LEU A 370 2.76 -13.07 5.58
C LEU A 370 1.56 -12.77 4.67
N GLY A 371 1.00 -13.79 4.00
CA GLY A 371 -0.20 -13.63 3.18
C GLY A 371 -1.41 -13.20 4.01
N MET A 372 -1.63 -13.84 5.17
CA MET A 372 -2.69 -13.46 6.09
C MET A 372 -2.48 -12.03 6.65
N ALA A 373 -1.27 -11.73 7.12
CA ALA A 373 -0.94 -10.41 7.66
C ALA A 373 -1.11 -9.29 6.61
N ARG A 374 -0.74 -9.56 5.35
CA ARG A 374 -0.96 -8.64 4.23
C ARG A 374 -2.45 -8.39 4.00
N HIS A 375 -3.24 -9.45 3.98
CA HIS A 375 -4.70 -9.37 3.81
C HIS A 375 -5.34 -8.53 4.92
N MET A 376 -4.95 -8.76 6.19
CA MET A 376 -5.42 -7.96 7.33
C MET A 376 -5.05 -6.48 7.19
N VAL A 377 -3.81 -6.16 6.77
CA VAL A 377 -3.41 -4.76 6.51
C VAL A 377 -4.30 -4.11 5.46
N ASP A 378 -4.57 -4.82 4.36
CA ASP A 378 -5.39 -4.30 3.27
C ASP A 378 -6.86 -4.12 3.69
N ASP A 379 -7.45 -5.07 4.43
CA ASP A 379 -8.80 -4.91 4.99
C ASP A 379 -8.90 -3.70 5.92
N LEU A 380 -7.99 -3.58 6.89
CA LEU A 380 -8.04 -2.50 7.88
C LEU A 380 -7.85 -1.11 7.23
N ARG A 381 -7.03 -1.02 6.17
CA ARG A 381 -6.78 0.23 5.44
C ARG A 381 -7.90 0.58 4.47
N GLU A 382 -8.48 -0.40 3.77
CA GLU A 382 -9.38 -0.16 2.65
C GLU A 382 -10.86 -0.27 3.02
N LEU A 383 -11.23 -1.22 3.89
CA LEU A 383 -12.59 -1.33 4.44
C LEU A 383 -12.81 -0.38 5.62
N GLU A 384 -11.75 -0.07 6.38
CA GLU A 384 -11.83 0.66 7.66
C GLU A 384 -12.90 0.06 8.62
N PRO A 385 -12.90 -1.26 8.86
CA PRO A 385 -13.95 -1.89 9.66
C PRO A 385 -13.79 -1.55 11.14
N SER A 386 -14.91 -1.56 11.88
CA SER A 386 -14.92 -1.44 13.33
C SER A 386 -14.63 -2.76 14.04
N ALA A 387 -14.73 -3.91 13.36
CA ALA A 387 -14.30 -5.21 13.87
C ALA A 387 -13.79 -6.10 12.73
N TRP A 388 -12.94 -7.07 13.05
CA TRP A 388 -12.39 -8.02 12.09
C TRP A 388 -12.50 -9.43 12.66
N VAL A 389 -13.16 -10.33 11.94
CA VAL A 389 -13.58 -11.63 12.44
C VAL A 389 -13.07 -12.78 11.54
N PHE A 390 -12.37 -13.74 12.13
CA PHE A 390 -11.99 -15.00 11.46
C PHE A 390 -13.24 -15.82 11.14
N TRP A 391 -13.19 -16.58 10.04
CA TRP A 391 -14.13 -17.69 9.85
C TRP A 391 -14.04 -18.70 10.98
N GLN A 392 -13.08 -19.62 10.88
CA GLN A 392 -12.65 -20.48 11.97
C GLN A 392 -11.13 -20.55 12.02
N PRO A 393 -10.50 -20.16 13.13
CA PRO A 393 -9.06 -20.27 13.29
C PRO A 393 -8.63 -21.70 13.59
N VAL A 394 -9.54 -22.58 13.99
CA VAL A 394 -9.26 -24.01 14.28
C VAL A 394 -9.78 -24.85 13.11
N GLU A 395 -8.91 -25.68 12.54
CA GLU A 395 -9.24 -26.51 11.39
C GLU A 395 -8.76 -27.97 11.57
N ASP A 396 -9.40 -28.89 10.87
CA ASP A 396 -9.04 -30.29 10.84
C ASP A 396 -7.68 -30.49 10.17
N TYR A 397 -6.71 -30.96 10.95
CA TYR A 397 -5.36 -31.29 10.47
C TYR A 397 -5.41 -32.30 9.31
N ASP A 398 -6.35 -33.24 9.35
CA ASP A 398 -6.45 -34.30 8.36
C ASP A 398 -7.02 -33.83 7.02
N ASN A 399 -7.85 -32.79 7.02
CA ASN A 399 -8.25 -32.10 5.80
C ASN A 399 -7.11 -31.25 5.21
N MET A 400 -6.26 -30.69 6.07
CA MET A 400 -5.21 -29.75 5.68
C MET A 400 -3.92 -30.41 5.21
N LYS A 401 -3.57 -31.60 5.73
CA LYS A 401 -2.37 -32.32 5.29
C LYS A 401 -2.46 -32.77 3.83
N PRO A 402 -1.33 -32.97 3.13
CA PRO A 402 -1.33 -33.48 1.76
C PRO A 402 -2.11 -34.79 1.62
N GLY A 403 -2.98 -34.85 0.60
CA GLY A 403 -3.86 -35.99 0.37
C GLY A 403 -5.17 -35.97 1.18
N GLY A 404 -5.39 -34.94 2.03
CA GLY A 404 -6.67 -34.65 2.66
C GLY A 404 -7.66 -34.01 1.68
N GLU A 405 -8.27 -32.89 2.09
CA GLU A 405 -9.21 -32.14 1.25
C GLU A 405 -8.51 -31.57 0.00
N PHE A 406 -7.20 -31.32 0.10
CA PHE A 406 -6.36 -30.77 -0.97
C PHE A 406 -5.20 -31.73 -1.32
N PRO A 407 -4.97 -32.04 -2.61
CA PRO A 407 -3.90 -32.96 -3.00
C PRO A 407 -2.50 -32.56 -2.51
N GLN A 408 -2.18 -31.26 -2.52
CA GLN A 408 -0.90 -30.72 -2.03
C GLN A 408 -0.96 -30.26 -0.56
N GLY A 409 -2.11 -30.45 0.09
CA GLY A 409 -2.41 -29.87 1.39
C GLY A 409 -2.72 -28.37 1.30
N SER A 410 -3.16 -27.80 2.42
CA SER A 410 -3.58 -26.41 2.55
C SER A 410 -3.37 -25.93 3.98
N ASN A 411 -3.34 -24.62 4.19
CA ASN A 411 -3.16 -24.03 5.51
C ASN A 411 -4.42 -23.37 6.05
N TRP A 412 -5.65 -23.76 5.69
CA TRP A 412 -6.83 -23.21 6.38
C TRP A 412 -6.74 -23.44 7.89
N GLY A 413 -7.28 -22.48 8.66
CA GLY A 413 -7.09 -22.40 10.11
C GLY A 413 -5.67 -21.97 10.51
N SER A 414 -5.57 -21.18 11.58
CA SER A 414 -4.30 -20.83 12.22
C SER A 414 -3.82 -21.89 13.23
N ILE A 415 -4.77 -22.70 13.71
CA ILE A 415 -4.62 -23.79 14.67
C ILE A 415 -5.19 -25.05 13.99
N GLN A 416 -4.50 -26.17 14.08
CA GLN A 416 -4.94 -27.43 13.46
C GLN A 416 -4.88 -28.60 14.44
N LEU A 417 -5.89 -29.46 14.42
CA LEU A 417 -5.92 -30.74 15.16
C LEU A 417 -6.81 -31.74 14.42
N PRO A 418 -6.68 -33.06 14.64
CA PRO A 418 -7.62 -34.02 14.06
C PRO A 418 -9.05 -33.79 14.55
N PHE A 419 -10.04 -33.82 13.65
CA PHE A 419 -11.46 -33.66 14.01
C PHE A 419 -12.16 -34.98 14.41
N ASP A 420 -11.42 -36.07 14.56
CA ASP A 420 -11.92 -37.40 14.93
C ASP A 420 -11.49 -37.85 16.35
N CYS A 421 -11.04 -36.91 17.20
CA CYS A 421 -10.58 -37.23 18.55
C CYS A 421 -11.71 -37.79 19.43
N THR A 422 -11.38 -38.82 20.20
CA THR A 422 -12.29 -39.59 21.05
C THR A 422 -12.19 -39.17 22.51
N ALA A 423 -13.13 -39.65 23.34
CA ALA A 423 -13.12 -39.41 24.78
C ALA A 423 -11.89 -40.00 25.51
N ALA A 424 -11.14 -40.92 24.88
CA ALA A 424 -9.93 -41.53 25.44
C ALA A 424 -8.64 -40.78 25.04
N ASP A 425 -8.73 -39.78 24.16
CA ASP A 425 -7.57 -39.07 23.66
C ASP A 425 -6.99 -38.07 24.65
N THR A 426 -5.71 -37.74 24.42
CA THR A 426 -4.93 -36.77 25.19
C THR A 426 -4.22 -35.84 24.21
N LEU A 427 -3.57 -34.76 24.69
CA LEU A 427 -2.74 -33.91 23.82
C LEU A 427 -1.60 -34.68 23.11
N ARG A 428 -1.26 -35.89 23.56
CA ARG A 428 -0.28 -36.75 22.89
C ARG A 428 -0.86 -37.53 21.70
N THR A 429 -2.12 -37.94 21.78
CA THR A 429 -2.77 -38.76 20.74
C THR A 429 -3.63 -37.92 19.79
N CYS A 430 -4.09 -36.75 20.25
CA CYS A 430 -4.79 -35.72 19.49
C CYS A 430 -4.00 -34.40 19.62
N PRO A 431 -2.86 -34.27 18.92
CA PRO A 431 -1.99 -33.10 19.05
C PRO A 431 -2.59 -31.86 18.38
N ILE A 432 -2.35 -30.69 18.98
CA ILE A 432 -2.71 -29.39 18.44
C ILE A 432 -1.46 -28.73 17.84
N TYR A 433 -1.57 -28.25 16.61
CA TYR A 433 -0.55 -27.54 15.87
C TYR A 433 -0.95 -26.08 15.68
N THR A 434 0.02 -25.18 15.72
CA THR A 434 -0.13 -23.78 15.27
C THR A 434 0.77 -23.56 14.07
N ASN A 435 0.35 -22.71 13.14
CA ASN A 435 1.17 -22.31 12.00
C ASN A 435 1.58 -20.83 12.08
N THR A 436 2.39 -20.37 11.15
CA THR A 436 2.88 -18.97 11.15
C THR A 436 1.77 -17.92 11.00
N LYS A 437 0.55 -18.28 10.58
CA LYS A 437 -0.60 -17.36 10.65
C LYS A 437 -0.98 -17.06 12.09
N PHE A 438 -1.03 -18.09 12.96
CA PHE A 438 -1.25 -17.90 14.39
C PHE A 438 -0.23 -16.90 14.97
N ASP A 439 1.04 -17.02 14.59
CA ASP A 439 2.10 -16.15 15.08
C ASP A 439 1.98 -14.72 14.58
N THR A 440 1.76 -14.54 13.27
CA THR A 440 1.72 -13.22 12.62
C THR A 440 0.44 -12.44 12.92
N VAL A 441 -0.71 -13.10 13.01
CA VAL A 441 -1.99 -12.50 13.42
C VAL A 441 -1.89 -11.85 14.79
N ARG A 442 -1.12 -12.44 15.72
CA ARG A 442 -0.98 -11.92 17.09
C ARG A 442 -0.33 -10.55 17.14
N ASN A 443 0.45 -10.15 16.13
CA ASN A 443 0.95 -8.77 16.01
C ASN A 443 -0.19 -7.74 15.94
N PHE A 444 -1.33 -8.12 15.40
CA PHE A 444 -2.54 -7.29 15.31
C PHE A 444 -3.36 -7.42 16.59
N THR A 445 -3.75 -8.66 16.94
CA THR A 445 -4.74 -8.90 18.01
C THR A 445 -4.26 -8.50 19.41
N HIS A 446 -2.93 -8.48 19.65
CA HIS A 446 -2.36 -8.08 20.94
C HIS A 446 -2.13 -6.56 21.07
N HIS A 447 -2.09 -5.83 19.95
CA HIS A 447 -1.53 -4.47 19.90
C HIS A 447 -2.44 -3.41 19.28
N ILE A 448 -3.44 -3.80 18.49
CA ILE A 448 -4.60 -2.98 18.13
C ILE A 448 -5.76 -3.48 18.97
N ARG A 449 -6.17 -2.69 19.95
CA ARG A 449 -7.05 -3.15 21.03
C ARG A 449 -8.46 -2.57 20.88
N PRO A 450 -9.47 -3.21 21.49
CA PRO A 450 -10.76 -2.58 21.69
C PRO A 450 -10.59 -1.18 22.31
N GLY A 451 -11.27 -0.18 21.76
CA GLY A 451 -11.12 1.22 22.17
C GLY A 451 -10.10 2.04 21.36
N ASP A 452 -9.17 1.40 20.66
CA ASP A 452 -8.25 2.09 19.75
C ASP A 452 -9.04 2.61 18.52
N ARG A 453 -8.47 3.57 17.79
CA ARG A 453 -9.04 4.07 16.52
C ARG A 453 -8.03 3.88 15.41
N LEU A 454 -8.44 3.18 14.34
CA LEU A 454 -7.62 3.07 13.13
C LEU A 454 -7.37 4.47 12.55
N VAL A 455 -6.17 4.71 12.02
CA VAL A 455 -5.81 5.99 11.41
C VAL A 455 -5.22 5.78 10.01
N ALA A 456 -5.34 6.81 9.16
CA ALA A 456 -4.73 6.75 7.84
C ALA A 456 -3.20 6.63 7.95
N VAL A 457 -2.61 5.93 6.98
CA VAL A 457 -1.16 5.74 6.85
C VAL A 457 -0.78 5.78 5.38
N ASN A 458 0.39 6.35 5.06
CA ASN A 458 0.86 6.58 3.68
C ASN A 458 1.60 5.37 3.06
N ASP A 459 1.66 4.24 3.75
CA ASP A 459 2.37 3.04 3.34
C ASP A 459 1.38 1.88 3.24
N THR A 460 1.34 1.21 2.09
CA THR A 460 0.40 0.12 1.85
C THR A 460 0.77 -1.14 2.60
N SER A 461 1.98 -1.27 3.14
CA SER A 461 2.42 -2.42 3.94
C SER A 461 2.20 -2.23 5.43
N SER A 462 1.50 -1.16 5.83
CA SER A 462 1.29 -0.80 7.22
C SER A 462 -0.17 -0.51 7.53
N VAL A 463 -0.54 -0.75 8.79
CA VAL A 463 -1.76 -0.23 9.42
C VAL A 463 -1.37 0.47 10.72
N ALA A 464 -2.11 1.49 11.12
CA ALA A 464 -1.88 2.20 12.36
C ALA A 464 -3.16 2.44 13.15
N ALA A 465 -3.02 2.49 14.48
CA ALA A 465 -4.10 2.83 15.40
C ALA A 465 -3.60 3.76 16.50
N VAL A 466 -4.48 4.62 17.01
CA VAL A 466 -4.21 5.52 18.13
C VAL A 466 -5.13 5.22 19.30
N ALA A 467 -4.58 5.30 20.51
CA ALA A 467 -5.33 5.18 21.75
C ALA A 467 -5.61 6.57 22.34
N THR A 468 -6.71 6.70 23.07
CA THR A 468 -7.08 7.94 23.79
C THR A 468 -6.05 8.36 24.86
N GLY A 469 -5.17 7.46 25.31
CA GLY A 469 -4.15 7.68 26.34
C GLY A 469 -2.74 8.09 25.87
N GLY A 470 -2.54 8.51 24.62
CA GLY A 470 -1.23 8.98 24.15
C GLY A 470 -0.25 7.87 23.73
N ARG A 471 -0.81 6.81 23.14
CA ARG A 471 -0.10 5.70 22.50
C ARG A 471 -0.53 5.59 21.03
N ALA A 472 0.39 5.19 20.18
CA ALA A 472 0.06 4.71 18.84
C ALA A 472 0.68 3.33 18.61
N THR A 473 0.03 2.53 17.78
CA THR A 473 0.54 1.24 17.29
C THR A 473 0.63 1.33 15.78
N VAL A 474 1.72 0.82 15.21
CA VAL A 474 1.84 0.59 13.76
C VAL A 474 2.22 -0.86 13.53
N VAL A 475 1.47 -1.61 12.74
CA VAL A 475 1.85 -2.96 12.32
C VAL A 475 2.32 -2.89 10.88
N HIS A 476 3.52 -3.42 10.60
CA HIS A 476 4.16 -3.37 9.29
C HIS A 476 4.55 -4.77 8.82
N VAL A 477 4.20 -5.11 7.58
CA VAL A 477 4.54 -6.39 6.95
C VAL A 477 5.70 -6.18 5.99
N ASN A 478 6.82 -6.88 6.20
CA ASN A 478 7.90 -7.01 5.23
C ASN A 478 7.88 -8.43 4.65
N ASP A 479 7.23 -8.59 3.51
CA ASP A 479 7.13 -9.85 2.75
C ASP A 479 8.37 -10.12 1.87
N SER A 480 9.23 -9.12 1.67
CA SER A 480 10.44 -9.27 0.87
C SER A 480 11.47 -10.17 1.54
N THR A 481 12.33 -10.78 0.71
CA THR A 481 13.46 -11.61 1.16
C THR A 481 14.65 -10.79 1.70
N ALA A 482 14.54 -9.46 1.68
CA ALA A 482 15.56 -8.55 2.20
C ALA A 482 15.06 -7.81 3.46
N ALA A 483 15.98 -7.55 4.39
CA ALA A 483 15.72 -6.61 5.48
C ALA A 483 15.58 -5.19 4.93
N ARG A 484 14.85 -4.34 5.65
CA ARG A 484 14.67 -2.92 5.30
C ARG A 484 14.59 -2.05 6.54
N THR A 485 14.85 -0.76 6.40
CA THR A 485 14.66 0.22 7.47
C THR A 485 13.29 0.87 7.34
N VAL A 486 12.49 0.86 8.41
CA VAL A 486 11.27 1.67 8.53
C VAL A 486 11.62 2.98 9.23
N ALA A 487 11.44 4.09 8.51
CA ALA A 487 11.48 5.44 9.07
C ALA A 487 10.07 5.84 9.48
N LEU A 488 9.75 5.70 10.77
CA LEU A 488 8.49 6.17 11.35
C LEU A 488 8.53 7.69 11.47
N ASP A 489 7.70 8.36 10.67
CA ASP A 489 7.46 9.79 10.75
C ASP A 489 6.28 10.07 11.70
N LEU A 490 6.57 10.72 12.83
CA LEU A 490 5.59 11.08 13.85
C LEU A 490 5.24 12.58 13.75
N SER A 491 5.56 13.24 12.64
CA SER A 491 5.30 14.67 12.40
C SER A 491 3.82 15.05 12.49
N ALA A 492 2.91 14.12 12.21
CA ALA A 492 1.47 14.35 12.23
C ALA A 492 0.84 14.41 13.64
N PHE A 493 1.57 14.02 14.71
CA PHE A 493 1.09 14.11 16.09
C PHE A 493 1.18 15.53 16.66
N GLY A 494 0.27 15.93 17.54
CA GLY A 494 0.32 17.24 18.20
C GLY A 494 1.55 17.41 19.08
N ALA A 495 1.73 16.43 19.98
CA ALA A 495 2.83 16.37 20.91
C ALA A 495 3.64 15.08 20.70
N VAL A 496 4.96 15.22 20.79
CA VAL A 496 5.93 14.11 20.87
C VAL A 496 6.82 14.42 22.06
N ALA A 497 6.68 13.63 23.12
CA ALA A 497 7.41 13.82 24.36
C ALA A 497 8.92 13.62 24.16
N ALA A 498 9.74 14.29 24.97
CA ALA A 498 11.21 14.17 24.88
C ALA A 498 11.71 12.74 25.16
N ASN A 499 10.94 11.96 25.92
CA ASN A 499 11.17 10.55 26.23
C ASN A 499 10.33 9.59 25.38
N ALA A 500 9.74 10.06 24.26
CA ALA A 500 8.99 9.20 23.36
C ALA A 500 9.89 8.09 22.78
N THR A 501 9.37 6.87 22.71
CA THR A 501 10.10 5.71 22.20
C THR A 501 9.24 4.91 21.24
N VAL A 502 9.91 4.21 20.32
CA VAL A 502 9.33 3.14 19.50
C VAL A 502 9.92 1.82 19.96
N THR A 503 9.09 0.88 20.39
CA THR A 503 9.53 -0.49 20.68
C THR A 503 9.04 -1.45 19.59
N PRO A 504 9.93 -2.09 18.82
CA PRO A 504 9.51 -3.09 17.85
C PRO A 504 9.16 -4.42 18.53
N VAL A 505 8.14 -5.09 18.03
CA VAL A 505 7.73 -6.46 18.38
C VAL A 505 7.68 -7.25 17.08
N VAL A 506 8.62 -8.17 16.91
CA VAL A 506 8.87 -8.84 15.62
C VAL A 506 8.37 -10.27 15.65
N THR A 507 7.65 -10.66 14.60
CA THR A 507 7.35 -12.05 14.27
C THR A 507 8.01 -12.40 12.95
N SER A 508 8.84 -13.44 12.95
CA SER A 508 9.52 -13.99 11.77
C SER A 508 9.68 -15.50 11.93
N ALA A 509 10.36 -16.15 10.98
CA ALA A 509 10.74 -17.56 11.10
C ALA A 509 11.55 -17.86 12.38
N ASP A 510 12.21 -16.86 12.97
CA ASP A 510 12.98 -17.04 14.20
C ASP A 510 12.09 -17.12 15.45
N GLY A 511 10.84 -16.65 15.38
CA GLY A 511 9.86 -16.73 16.46
C GLY A 511 8.86 -15.58 16.47
N ALA A 512 7.81 -15.73 17.28
CA ALA A 512 6.69 -14.79 17.36
C ALA A 512 6.83 -13.76 18.49
N LEU A 513 6.27 -12.57 18.27
CA LEU A 513 6.13 -11.47 19.23
C LEU A 513 7.42 -11.13 20.01
N ARG A 514 8.58 -11.24 19.37
CA ARG A 514 9.87 -10.94 19.99
C ARG A 514 10.02 -9.44 20.18
N ARG A 515 9.92 -9.01 21.43
CA ARG A 515 10.08 -7.60 21.80
C ARG A 515 11.55 -7.19 21.71
N GLY A 516 11.84 -6.19 20.87
CA GLY A 516 13.15 -5.58 20.74
C GLY A 516 13.40 -4.44 21.73
N ALA A 517 14.61 -3.86 21.67
CA ALA A 517 14.98 -2.71 22.48
C ALA A 517 14.22 -1.45 22.04
N PRO A 518 13.78 -0.59 22.98
CA PRO A 518 13.17 0.70 22.64
C PRO A 518 14.15 1.62 21.91
N VAL A 519 13.71 2.19 20.79
CA VAL A 519 14.42 3.20 20.00
C VAL A 519 13.87 4.58 20.37
N ALA A 520 14.75 5.50 20.77
CA ALA A 520 14.35 6.86 21.10
C ALA A 520 13.88 7.64 19.87
N VAL A 521 12.77 8.37 20.00
CA VAL A 521 12.29 9.28 18.95
C VAL A 521 13.18 10.52 18.93
N ARG A 522 13.72 10.87 17.76
CA ARG A 522 14.57 12.04 17.54
C ARG A 522 14.06 12.83 16.34
N GLY A 523 13.93 14.15 16.49
CA GLY A 523 13.39 15.00 15.42
C GLY A 523 11.99 14.59 14.97
N ARG A 524 11.17 14.03 15.89
CA ARG A 524 9.84 13.48 15.61
C ARG A 524 9.83 12.29 14.64
N ALA A 525 10.94 11.57 14.54
CA ALA A 525 11.03 10.34 13.78
C ALA A 525 11.80 9.26 14.57
N ALA A 526 11.62 8.01 14.17
CA ALA A 526 12.45 6.89 14.60
C ALA A 526 12.77 6.02 13.38
N ARG A 527 13.97 5.44 13.36
CA ARG A 527 14.39 4.48 12.33
C ARG A 527 14.56 3.13 13.00
N VAL A 528 13.92 2.11 12.45
CA VAL A 528 13.98 0.75 12.97
C VAL A 528 14.18 -0.21 11.81
N ASP A 529 15.20 -1.05 11.90
CA ASP A 529 15.42 -2.11 10.92
C ASP A 529 14.45 -3.25 11.17
N VAL A 530 13.76 -3.68 10.12
CA VAL A 530 12.84 -4.81 10.14
C VAL A 530 13.43 -5.97 9.33
N PRO A 531 13.42 -7.20 9.86
CA PRO A 531 13.94 -8.36 9.14
C PRO A 531 13.18 -8.63 7.85
N ALA A 532 13.83 -9.34 6.93
CA ALA A 532 13.16 -9.99 5.81
C ALA A 532 12.03 -10.90 6.30
N GLN A 533 10.97 -11.06 5.50
CA GLN A 533 9.88 -12.01 5.75
C GLN A 533 9.35 -11.97 7.19
N SER A 534 8.96 -10.78 7.63
CA SER A 534 8.54 -10.52 9.02
C SER A 534 7.32 -9.62 9.13
N VAL A 535 6.61 -9.73 10.26
CA VAL A 535 5.60 -8.77 10.70
C VAL A 535 6.15 -8.07 11.94
N THR A 536 6.26 -6.75 11.88
CA THR A 536 6.78 -5.94 12.98
C THR A 536 5.72 -4.97 13.48
N THR A 537 5.40 -5.04 14.78
CA THR A 537 4.56 -4.07 15.46
C THR A 537 5.43 -3.03 16.18
N PHE A 538 5.24 -1.77 15.87
CA PHE A 538 5.87 -0.63 16.50
C PHE A 538 4.96 -0.06 17.58
N LEU A 539 5.34 -0.25 18.85
CA LEU A 539 4.66 0.34 19.99
C LEU A 539 5.24 1.73 20.26
N VAL A 540 4.46 2.76 19.94
CA VAL A 540 4.87 4.17 20.07
C VAL A 540 4.27 4.76 21.34
N THR A 541 5.13 5.26 22.22
CA THR A 541 4.74 5.92 23.47
C THR A 541 5.13 7.40 23.47
N GLY A 542 4.40 8.21 24.24
CA GLY A 542 4.70 9.65 24.36
C GLY A 542 4.26 10.48 23.14
N VAL A 543 3.26 10.00 22.37
CA VAL A 543 2.69 10.73 21.23
C VAL A 543 1.22 10.98 21.45
N SER A 544 0.72 12.19 21.17
CA SER A 544 -0.71 12.51 21.34
C SER A 544 -1.17 13.68 20.49
N GLY A 545 -2.48 13.77 20.30
CA GLY A 545 -3.13 14.86 19.56
C GLY A 545 -2.74 14.90 18.08
N VAL A 546 -3.21 15.95 17.41
CA VAL A 546 -2.99 16.18 15.98
C VAL A 546 -2.11 17.42 15.80
N ALA A 547 -1.06 17.33 14.99
CA ALA A 547 -0.18 18.46 14.72
C ALA A 547 -0.96 19.59 14.07
N PRO A 548 -0.68 20.86 14.41
CA PRO A 548 -1.16 22.00 13.65
C PRO A 548 -0.81 21.80 12.17
N GLY A 549 -1.83 21.49 11.39
CA GLY A 549 -1.70 21.25 9.97
C GLY A 549 -1.44 19.83 9.49
N ALA A 550 -1.49 18.81 10.35
CA ALA A 550 -1.54 17.42 9.88
C ALA A 550 -2.78 17.18 9.00
N ALA A 551 -3.95 17.65 9.43
CA ALA A 551 -5.19 17.57 8.66
C ALA A 551 -5.03 18.19 7.27
N LEU A 552 -5.38 17.46 6.21
CA LEU A 552 -5.36 17.95 4.84
C LEU A 552 -6.23 19.21 4.69
N VAL A 553 -7.49 19.11 5.11
CA VAL A 553 -8.46 20.20 5.11
C VAL A 553 -8.26 21.09 6.34
N ARG A 554 -8.06 22.38 6.09
CA ARG A 554 -7.84 23.45 7.06
C ARG A 554 -8.72 24.64 6.70
N ASP A 555 -9.30 25.26 7.72
CA ASP A 555 -10.14 26.43 7.48
C ASP A 555 -9.31 27.60 6.94
N GLY A 556 -9.91 28.36 6.01
CA GLY A 556 -9.26 29.48 5.34
C GLY A 556 -8.32 29.11 4.18
N HIS A 557 -8.00 27.83 4.01
CA HIS A 557 -7.23 27.33 2.88
C HIS A 557 -8.10 27.17 1.62
N VAL A 558 -7.44 27.03 0.47
CA VAL A 558 -8.07 26.78 -0.83
C VAL A 558 -7.42 25.58 -1.50
N TYR A 559 -8.23 24.81 -2.22
CA TYR A 559 -7.89 23.48 -2.70
C TYR A 559 -8.23 23.33 -4.17
N ARG A 560 -7.46 22.48 -4.85
CA ARG A 560 -7.79 21.98 -6.19
C ARG A 560 -8.15 20.52 -6.08
N LEU A 561 -9.29 20.15 -6.67
CA LEU A 561 -9.76 18.77 -6.74
C LEU A 561 -9.52 18.29 -8.17
N THR A 562 -8.60 17.35 -8.34
CA THR A 562 -8.23 16.80 -9.65
C THR A 562 -8.72 15.37 -9.77
N GLY A 563 -9.54 15.07 -10.77
CA GLY A 563 -10.06 13.71 -11.00
C GLY A 563 -8.93 12.75 -11.35
N VAL A 564 -8.82 11.64 -10.61
CA VAL A 564 -7.74 10.65 -10.78
C VAL A 564 -7.78 10.01 -12.16
N GLN A 565 -8.97 9.79 -12.72
CA GLN A 565 -9.16 9.19 -14.04
C GLN A 565 -8.74 10.09 -15.21
N SER A 566 -8.71 11.41 -15.02
CA SER A 566 -8.55 12.38 -16.14
C SER A 566 -7.39 13.34 -15.99
N GLY A 567 -6.85 13.53 -14.77
CA GLY A 567 -5.87 14.58 -14.48
C GLY A 567 -6.44 16.00 -14.56
N ARG A 568 -7.76 16.16 -14.70
CA ARG A 568 -8.45 17.45 -14.88
C ARG A 568 -9.07 17.95 -13.58
N SER A 569 -9.15 19.28 -13.43
CA SER A 569 -9.64 19.96 -12.23
C SER A 569 -11.16 20.12 -12.23
N LEU A 570 -11.79 19.92 -11.08
CA LEU A 570 -13.19 20.28 -10.83
C LEU A 570 -13.39 21.80 -10.99
N ALA A 571 -14.41 22.19 -11.74
CA ALA A 571 -14.80 23.58 -11.94
C ALA A 571 -16.33 23.72 -12.04
N PRO A 572 -16.90 24.91 -11.77
CA PRO A 572 -18.26 25.23 -12.21
C PRO A 572 -18.43 25.03 -13.72
N ALA A 573 -19.62 24.61 -14.17
CA ALA A 573 -19.92 24.42 -15.59
C ALA A 573 -19.79 25.73 -16.42
N GLY A 574 -20.07 26.88 -15.79
CA GLY A 574 -20.10 28.20 -16.41
C GLY A 574 -21.48 28.59 -16.97
N GLY A 575 -21.68 29.87 -17.31
CA GLY A 575 -22.94 30.37 -17.87
C GLY A 575 -24.12 30.34 -16.89
N THR A 576 -25.32 30.03 -17.37
CA THR A 576 -26.54 29.87 -16.54
C THR A 576 -26.66 28.46 -15.92
N ALA A 577 -25.75 27.55 -16.24
CA ALA A 577 -25.77 26.18 -15.73
C ALA A 577 -25.33 26.14 -14.27
N SER A 578 -26.15 25.52 -13.42
CA SER A 578 -25.88 25.36 -11.99
C SER A 578 -24.96 24.18 -11.66
N GLY A 579 -24.52 23.36 -12.62
CA GLY A 579 -23.73 22.16 -12.37
C GLY A 579 -22.21 22.38 -12.24
N ALA A 580 -21.49 21.27 -12.10
CA ALA A 580 -20.03 21.21 -12.10
C ALA A 580 -19.50 20.29 -13.23
N VAL A 581 -18.27 20.53 -13.66
CA VAL A 581 -17.58 19.80 -14.73
C VAL A 581 -16.10 19.61 -14.38
N ILE A 582 -15.41 18.74 -15.11
CA ILE A 582 -13.94 18.74 -15.11
C ILE A 582 -13.39 19.62 -16.25
N ARG A 583 -12.31 20.35 -15.99
CA ARG A 583 -11.61 21.21 -16.94
C ARG A 583 -10.11 20.93 -16.92
N THR A 584 -9.47 21.16 -18.05
CA THR A 584 -8.02 21.16 -18.21
C THR A 584 -7.43 22.05 -17.14
N THR A 585 -6.52 21.47 -16.36
CA THR A 585 -6.00 22.11 -15.16
C THR A 585 -5.24 23.38 -15.53
N ASP A 586 -5.75 24.51 -15.06
CA ASP A 586 -5.14 25.82 -15.17
C ASP A 586 -4.78 26.32 -13.75
N PRO A 587 -3.48 26.38 -13.41
CA PRO A 587 -3.02 26.91 -12.13
C PRO A 587 -3.46 28.36 -11.83
N ALA A 588 -3.73 29.17 -12.88
CA ALA A 588 -4.16 30.56 -12.75
C ALA A 588 -5.68 30.73 -12.60
N SER A 589 -6.47 29.69 -12.84
CA SER A 589 -7.93 29.76 -12.79
C SER A 589 -8.46 29.73 -11.36
N ALA A 590 -9.09 30.82 -10.93
CA ALA A 590 -9.80 30.92 -9.66
C ALA A 590 -10.98 29.95 -9.56
N ASP A 591 -11.67 29.71 -10.68
CA ASP A 591 -12.86 28.85 -10.74
C ASP A 591 -12.55 27.37 -10.50
N GLN A 592 -11.29 26.98 -10.65
CA GLN A 592 -10.81 25.62 -10.35
C GLN A 592 -10.33 25.45 -8.91
N LEU A 593 -10.52 26.48 -8.07
CA LEU A 593 -10.17 26.46 -6.65
C LEU A 593 -11.44 26.41 -5.79
N TRP A 594 -11.36 25.64 -4.71
CA TRP A 594 -12.47 25.32 -3.81
C TRP A 594 -12.07 25.56 -2.35
N ARG A 595 -13.02 26.00 -1.53
CA ARG A 595 -12.89 26.02 -0.07
C ARG A 595 -13.56 24.78 0.50
N LEU A 596 -12.85 24.08 1.38
CA LEU A 596 -13.41 22.98 2.15
C LEU A 596 -13.46 23.43 3.60
N THR A 597 -14.68 23.54 4.15
CA THR A 597 -14.91 23.99 5.53
C THR A 597 -15.39 22.80 6.35
N ARG A 598 -14.73 22.52 7.48
CA ARG A 598 -15.18 21.46 8.39
C ARG A 598 -16.42 21.93 9.16
N LEU A 599 -17.46 21.10 9.16
CA LEU A 599 -18.75 21.39 9.81
C LEU A 599 -18.91 20.62 11.13
N ALA A 600 -18.51 19.34 11.15
CA ALA A 600 -18.69 18.45 12.30
C ALA A 600 -17.69 17.28 12.30
N GLY A 601 -17.63 16.55 13.41
CA GLY A 601 -16.94 15.26 13.52
C GLY A 601 -15.46 15.31 13.94
N GLY A 602 -14.88 16.48 14.19
CA GLY A 602 -13.52 16.59 14.73
C GLY A 602 -12.51 15.87 13.83
N THR A 603 -11.72 14.94 14.38
CA THR A 603 -10.73 14.12 13.66
C THR A 603 -11.30 12.83 13.07
N SER A 604 -12.61 12.61 13.13
CA SER A 604 -13.24 11.42 12.56
C SER A 604 -13.07 11.32 11.04
N ASN A 605 -12.90 10.11 10.54
CA ASN A 605 -13.00 9.74 9.11
C ASN A 605 -14.43 9.93 8.54
N ARG A 606 -15.40 10.27 9.39
CA ARG A 606 -16.77 10.68 9.06
C ARG A 606 -17.01 12.18 9.31
N ALA A 607 -15.93 12.96 9.48
CA ALA A 607 -16.05 14.41 9.57
C ALA A 607 -16.75 14.96 8.32
N ARG A 608 -17.63 15.95 8.56
CA ARG A 608 -18.50 16.52 7.52
C ARG A 608 -17.96 17.85 7.05
N TYR A 609 -18.00 18.08 5.75
CA TYR A 609 -17.44 19.26 5.11
C TYR A 609 -18.43 19.91 4.15
N ALA A 610 -18.39 21.23 4.06
CA ALA A 610 -18.96 21.98 2.93
C ALA A 610 -17.87 22.17 1.87
N VAL A 611 -18.22 21.97 0.60
CA VAL A 611 -17.32 22.23 -0.55
C VAL A 611 -17.86 23.44 -1.30
N ALA A 612 -17.21 24.59 -1.15
CA ALA A 612 -17.64 25.87 -1.70
C ALA A 612 -16.68 26.37 -2.79
N THR A 613 -17.18 27.19 -3.72
CA THR A 613 -16.34 27.93 -4.65
C THR A 613 -15.36 28.83 -3.89
N ALA A 614 -14.18 29.14 -4.45
CA ALA A 614 -13.15 29.89 -3.73
C ALA A 614 -13.58 31.30 -3.26
N ASP A 615 -14.55 31.92 -3.94
CA ASP A 615 -15.19 33.19 -3.56
C ASP A 615 -16.20 33.03 -2.40
N GLY A 616 -16.61 31.80 -2.08
CA GLY A 616 -17.55 31.48 -1.02
C GLY A 616 -19.02 31.78 -1.35
N THR A 617 -19.38 31.99 -2.62
CA THR A 617 -20.75 32.36 -3.01
C THR A 617 -21.66 31.16 -3.26
N ARG A 618 -21.09 30.04 -3.72
CA ARG A 618 -21.82 28.80 -4.04
C ARG A 618 -21.15 27.58 -3.43
N GLN A 619 -21.89 26.50 -3.26
CA GLN A 619 -21.41 25.23 -2.72
C GLN A 619 -22.00 24.02 -3.45
N VAL A 620 -21.25 22.94 -3.47
CA VAL A 620 -21.63 21.67 -4.11
C VAL A 620 -22.68 20.97 -3.24
N ALA A 621 -23.83 20.69 -3.85
CA ALA A 621 -24.93 19.94 -3.26
C ALA A 621 -25.46 18.88 -4.23
N VAL A 622 -26.20 17.89 -3.72
CA VAL A 622 -26.99 16.96 -4.54
C VAL A 622 -28.46 17.35 -4.43
N VAL A 623 -29.04 17.90 -5.49
CA VAL A 623 -30.45 18.31 -5.56
C VAL A 623 -31.11 17.48 -6.64
N ASP A 624 -32.22 16.81 -6.31
CA ASP A 624 -32.94 15.91 -7.23
C ASP A 624 -31.99 14.90 -7.91
N GLN A 625 -31.07 14.32 -7.11
CA GLN A 625 -30.02 13.38 -7.53
C GLN A 625 -28.95 13.95 -8.49
N ALA A 626 -28.99 15.26 -8.80
CA ALA A 626 -28.02 15.94 -9.64
C ALA A 626 -27.06 16.81 -8.81
N VAL A 627 -25.79 16.84 -9.20
CA VAL A 627 -24.81 17.75 -8.60
C VAL A 627 -25.09 19.18 -9.04
N THR A 628 -25.37 20.03 -8.07
CA THR A 628 -25.79 21.41 -8.26
C THR A 628 -25.00 22.34 -7.35
N LEU A 629 -24.61 23.50 -7.87
CA LEU A 629 -24.01 24.61 -7.14
C LEU A 629 -25.14 25.51 -6.61
N VAL A 630 -25.45 25.36 -5.34
CA VAL A 630 -26.45 26.15 -4.62
C VAL A 630 -25.80 27.32 -3.89
N PRO A 631 -26.54 28.36 -3.46
CA PRO A 631 -25.98 29.41 -2.61
C PRO A 631 -25.29 28.83 -1.37
N ALA A 632 -24.09 29.33 -1.05
CA ALA A 632 -23.37 28.87 0.13
C ALA A 632 -24.01 29.40 1.42
N VAL A 633 -24.14 28.53 2.43
CA VAL A 633 -24.71 28.88 3.74
C VAL A 633 -23.82 28.31 4.86
N ALA A 634 -23.81 28.95 6.03
CA ALA A 634 -22.94 28.55 7.13
C ALA A 634 -23.27 27.15 7.70
N ALA A 635 -24.56 26.79 7.72
CA ALA A 635 -25.06 25.50 8.21
C ALA A 635 -25.84 24.77 7.09
N PRO A 636 -25.15 24.14 6.12
CA PRO A 636 -25.81 23.45 5.02
C PRO A 636 -26.57 22.22 5.50
N GLY A 637 -27.69 21.89 4.85
CA GLY A 637 -28.39 20.61 5.05
C GLY A 637 -27.60 19.40 4.52
N PRO A 638 -28.00 18.15 4.85
CA PRO A 638 -27.27 16.93 4.50
C PRO A 638 -26.90 16.79 3.03
N GLN A 639 -27.74 17.29 2.12
CA GLN A 639 -27.51 17.27 0.68
C GLN A 639 -26.29 18.07 0.22
N ALA A 640 -25.79 19.00 1.04
CA ALA A 640 -24.59 19.80 0.77
C ALA A 640 -23.47 19.54 1.79
N GLN A 641 -23.55 18.42 2.53
CA GLN A 641 -22.50 17.94 3.42
C GLN A 641 -21.79 16.74 2.79
N TRP A 642 -20.47 16.73 2.88
CA TRP A 642 -19.61 15.73 2.27
C TRP A 642 -18.66 15.10 3.30
N ILE A 643 -18.44 13.80 3.21
CA ILE A 643 -17.41 13.06 3.93
C ILE A 643 -16.26 12.81 2.96
N LEU A 644 -15.04 13.17 3.36
CA LEU A 644 -13.83 12.85 2.60
C LEU A 644 -13.29 11.50 3.09
N SER A 645 -13.20 10.51 2.19
CA SER A 645 -12.79 9.14 2.52
C SER A 645 -11.54 8.75 1.72
N THR A 646 -10.54 8.13 2.34
CA THR A 646 -9.22 7.85 1.73
C THR A 646 -8.62 6.54 2.21
N THR A 647 -7.77 5.91 1.40
CA THR A 647 -6.91 4.78 1.80
C THR A 647 -5.51 5.23 2.27
N GLY A 648 -5.25 6.53 2.31
CA GLY A 648 -3.94 7.10 2.70
C GLY A 648 -2.99 7.37 1.53
N ASP A 649 -3.39 7.09 0.29
CA ASP A 649 -2.57 7.28 -0.92
C ASP A 649 -2.62 8.69 -1.54
N GLY A 650 -3.16 9.66 -0.79
CA GLY A 650 -3.29 11.05 -1.22
C GLY A 650 -4.48 11.35 -2.13
N THR A 651 -5.38 10.38 -2.34
CA THR A 651 -6.64 10.58 -3.06
C THR A 651 -7.85 10.36 -2.16
N TYR A 652 -8.98 10.94 -2.53
CA TYR A 652 -10.20 10.94 -1.74
C TYR A 652 -11.42 10.64 -2.59
N THR A 653 -12.39 9.90 -2.05
CA THR A 653 -13.78 9.96 -2.49
C THR A 653 -14.51 11.01 -1.65
N LEU A 654 -15.53 11.64 -2.23
CA LEU A 654 -16.41 12.58 -1.52
C LEU A 654 -17.80 11.96 -1.44
N VAL A 655 -18.17 11.46 -0.26
CA VAL A 655 -19.47 10.82 -0.01
C VAL A 655 -20.47 11.87 0.45
N ASN A 656 -21.59 12.03 -0.26
CA ASN A 656 -22.65 12.96 0.11
C ASN A 656 -23.49 12.38 1.25
N VAL A 657 -23.74 13.18 2.30
CA VAL A 657 -24.52 12.73 3.47
C VAL A 657 -26.01 12.58 3.14
N GLY A 658 -26.57 13.45 2.29
CA GLY A 658 -27.99 13.43 1.94
C GLY A 658 -28.38 12.32 0.97
N SER A 659 -27.63 12.16 -0.12
CA SER A 659 -27.94 11.16 -1.16
C SER A 659 -27.25 9.81 -0.96
N ARG A 660 -26.28 9.72 -0.03
CA ARG A 660 -25.45 8.53 0.22
C ARG A 660 -24.65 8.06 -1.01
N ARG A 661 -24.43 8.98 -1.97
CA ARG A 661 -23.71 8.78 -3.24
C ARG A 661 -22.41 9.55 -3.28
N LEU A 662 -21.50 9.17 -4.17
CA LEU A 662 -20.18 9.78 -4.31
C LEU A 662 -20.22 10.86 -5.39
N LEU A 663 -19.42 11.92 -5.20
CA LEU A 663 -19.09 12.87 -6.26
C LEU A 663 -18.24 12.15 -7.32
N GLU A 664 -18.70 12.15 -8.57
CA GLU A 664 -18.04 11.45 -9.65
C GLU A 664 -18.01 12.26 -10.95
N VAL A 665 -17.18 11.82 -11.90
CA VAL A 665 -17.32 12.24 -13.30
C VAL A 665 -18.14 11.20 -14.05
N GLY A 666 -19.29 11.64 -14.57
CA GLY A 666 -20.32 10.75 -15.11
C GLY A 666 -19.82 9.89 -16.26
N GLY A 667 -20.17 8.60 -16.22
CA GLY A 667 -19.80 7.63 -17.26
C GLY A 667 -18.29 7.41 -17.43
N GLN A 668 -17.48 7.73 -16.40
CA GLN A 668 -16.01 7.74 -16.46
C GLN A 668 -15.43 8.64 -17.56
N ALA A 669 -16.16 9.67 -17.98
CA ALA A 669 -15.68 10.59 -18.99
C ALA A 669 -14.37 11.28 -18.55
N THR A 670 -13.47 11.48 -19.52
CA THR A 670 -12.17 12.12 -19.30
C THR A 670 -12.05 13.47 -19.99
N GLY A 671 -12.93 13.79 -20.94
CA GLY A 671 -12.87 15.00 -21.76
C GLY A 671 -13.05 16.31 -20.99
N ASP A 672 -12.52 17.41 -21.55
CA ASP A 672 -12.75 18.75 -21.01
C ASP A 672 -14.25 19.11 -21.06
N GLY A 673 -14.78 19.64 -19.96
CA GLY A 673 -16.19 19.96 -19.83
C GLY A 673 -17.09 18.78 -19.47
N ALA A 674 -16.54 17.57 -19.25
CA ALA A 674 -17.34 16.44 -18.84
C ALA A 674 -18.04 16.69 -17.50
N SER A 675 -19.32 16.32 -17.43
CA SER A 675 -20.18 16.58 -16.28
C SER A 675 -19.73 15.84 -15.03
N VAL A 676 -19.75 16.55 -13.91
CA VAL A 676 -19.59 15.99 -12.58
C VAL A 676 -20.98 15.73 -12.01
N THR A 677 -21.22 14.49 -11.58
CA THR A 677 -22.51 13.94 -11.16
C THR A 677 -22.39 13.28 -9.79
N SER A 678 -23.48 12.67 -9.32
CA SER A 678 -23.45 11.82 -8.13
C SER A 678 -23.89 10.40 -8.49
N TRP A 679 -23.18 9.39 -7.97
CA TRP A 679 -23.47 7.99 -8.27
C TRP A 679 -23.17 7.07 -7.10
N LEU A 680 -23.72 5.86 -7.15
CA LEU A 680 -23.43 4.80 -6.19
C LEU A 680 -21.92 4.53 -6.15
N ALA A 681 -21.41 4.19 -4.97
CA ALA A 681 -20.00 3.82 -4.84
C ALA A 681 -19.68 2.60 -5.73
N ASN A 682 -18.57 2.65 -6.47
CA ASN A 682 -18.16 1.59 -7.39
C ASN A 682 -16.64 1.36 -7.42
N SER A 683 -15.89 1.99 -6.50
CA SER A 683 -14.40 1.94 -6.44
C SER A 683 -13.68 2.44 -7.70
N GLY A 684 -14.39 3.07 -8.64
CA GLY A 684 -13.86 3.56 -9.90
C GLY A 684 -12.98 4.81 -9.74
N ALA A 685 -11.96 4.93 -10.60
CA ALA A 685 -11.07 6.08 -10.60
C ALA A 685 -11.80 7.42 -10.85
N ASN A 686 -12.95 7.40 -11.51
CA ASN A 686 -13.79 8.57 -11.78
C ASN A 686 -14.50 9.12 -10.54
N GLN A 687 -14.52 8.37 -9.43
CA GLN A 687 -15.04 8.81 -8.13
C GLN A 687 -13.93 9.29 -7.18
N ARG A 688 -12.67 9.22 -7.63
CA ARG A 688 -11.49 9.56 -6.83
C ARG A 688 -10.92 10.90 -7.25
N TRP A 689 -10.55 11.71 -6.27
CA TRP A 689 -10.06 13.06 -6.43
C TRP A 689 -8.74 13.22 -5.67
N ARG A 690 -7.70 13.70 -6.36
CA ARG A 690 -6.51 14.26 -5.70
C ARG A 690 -6.88 15.63 -5.17
N VAL A 691 -6.70 15.83 -3.86
CA VAL A 691 -7.02 17.09 -3.18
C VAL A 691 -5.71 17.80 -2.83
N THR A 692 -5.40 18.86 -3.57
CA THR A 692 -4.13 19.61 -3.44
C THR A 692 -4.38 20.93 -2.73
N ASP A 693 -3.63 21.24 -1.67
CA ASP A 693 -3.69 22.53 -0.99
C ASP A 693 -2.95 23.60 -1.81
N GLU A 694 -3.73 24.52 -2.39
CA GLU A 694 -3.30 25.62 -3.24
C GLU A 694 -3.23 26.94 -2.46
N THR A 695 -3.08 26.89 -1.15
CA THR A 695 -2.88 28.08 -0.31
C THR A 695 -1.43 28.55 -0.41
N VAL A 696 -1.22 29.82 -0.79
CA VAL A 696 0.09 30.45 -0.78
C VAL A 696 0.41 30.90 0.64
N LEU A 697 1.42 30.29 1.26
CA LEU A 697 1.82 30.60 2.64
C LEU A 697 2.83 31.76 2.69
N ARG A 698 3.75 31.79 1.72
CA ARG A 698 4.74 32.86 1.50
C ARG A 698 5.32 32.74 0.10
N ILE A 699 6.14 33.72 -0.30
CA ILE A 699 6.93 33.65 -1.52
C ILE A 699 8.35 33.17 -1.18
N ALA A 700 8.92 32.29 -2.00
CA ALA A 700 10.32 31.88 -1.87
C ALA A 700 11.25 33.09 -2.10
N PRO A 701 12.35 33.22 -1.35
CA PRO A 701 13.33 34.28 -1.60
C PRO A 701 13.82 34.26 -3.06
N THR A 702 13.91 35.43 -3.68
CA THR A 702 14.48 35.58 -5.03
C THR A 702 15.87 36.18 -4.90
N ASP A 703 16.87 35.55 -5.48
CA ASP A 703 18.21 36.12 -5.58
C ASP A 703 18.48 36.55 -7.03
N ALA A 704 19.12 37.71 -7.19
CA ALA A 704 19.47 38.24 -8.50
C ALA A 704 20.84 38.92 -8.45
N PHE A 705 21.42 39.14 -9.62
CA PHE A 705 22.73 39.76 -9.77
C PHE A 705 22.70 40.78 -10.90
N THR A 706 23.43 41.90 -10.72
CA THR A 706 23.70 42.86 -11.79
C THR A 706 25.11 43.45 -11.64
N VAL A 707 25.60 44.08 -12.70
CA VAL A 707 26.87 44.81 -12.69
C VAL A 707 26.64 46.31 -12.41
N PRO A 708 27.63 47.04 -11.89
CA PRO A 708 27.50 48.47 -11.64
C PRO A 708 27.02 49.26 -12.86
N GLY A 709 25.99 50.09 -12.66
CA GLY A 709 25.39 50.92 -13.71
C GLY A 709 24.28 50.25 -14.52
N VAL A 710 24.05 48.94 -14.34
CA VAL A 710 23.00 48.19 -15.04
C VAL A 710 21.83 47.91 -14.10
N VAL A 711 20.62 48.31 -14.50
CA VAL A 711 19.38 47.98 -13.78
C VAL A 711 19.16 46.46 -13.90
N PRO A 712 18.95 45.72 -12.79
CA PRO A 712 18.76 44.28 -12.85
C PRO A 712 17.46 43.91 -13.58
N ALA A 713 17.53 42.90 -14.44
CA ALA A 713 16.34 42.19 -14.90
C ALA A 713 15.92 41.22 -13.79
N LEU A 714 14.81 41.52 -13.10
CA LEU A 714 14.20 40.63 -12.11
C LEU A 714 13.19 39.71 -12.80
N PRO A 715 12.95 38.49 -12.29
CA PRO A 715 12.03 37.56 -12.93
C PRO A 715 10.59 38.07 -12.87
N ASP A 716 9.82 37.85 -13.93
CA ASP A 716 8.40 38.26 -14.00
C ASP A 716 7.49 37.31 -13.19
N THR A 717 8.04 36.21 -12.68
CA THR A 717 7.36 35.28 -11.78
C THR A 717 8.20 34.94 -10.56
N VAL A 718 7.54 34.50 -9.50
CA VAL A 718 8.15 33.98 -8.27
C VAL A 718 7.52 32.65 -7.89
N VAL A 719 8.26 31.84 -7.13
CA VAL A 719 7.77 30.54 -6.66
C VAL A 719 7.04 30.72 -5.33
N PRO A 720 5.74 30.42 -5.24
CA PRO A 720 5.05 30.39 -3.96
C PRO A 720 5.47 29.16 -3.16
N VAL A 721 5.55 29.32 -1.85
CA VAL A 721 5.68 28.23 -0.89
C VAL A 721 4.31 27.87 -0.39
N ARG A 722 3.98 26.59 -0.53
CA ARG A 722 2.70 25.99 -0.17
C ARG A 722 2.93 24.91 0.89
N ARG A 723 1.91 24.13 1.20
CA ARG A 723 1.94 23.11 2.27
C ARG A 723 3.04 22.06 2.07
N ASP A 724 3.12 21.52 0.86
CA ASP A 724 4.01 20.44 0.40
C ASP A 724 5.27 20.99 -0.29
N ASP A 725 5.71 22.18 0.10
CA ASP A 725 6.92 22.89 -0.35
C ASP A 725 6.71 23.92 -1.48
N ALA A 726 7.82 24.51 -1.95
CA ALA A 726 7.89 25.52 -3.01
C ALA A 726 7.56 24.91 -4.38
N ARG A 727 6.45 25.32 -4.98
CA ARG A 727 6.06 24.84 -6.33
C ARG A 727 5.19 25.84 -7.08
N GLY A 728 5.17 25.71 -8.40
CA GLY A 728 4.40 26.59 -9.29
C GLY A 728 5.02 27.98 -9.43
N THR A 729 4.29 28.87 -10.09
CA THR A 729 4.75 30.24 -10.36
C THR A 729 3.60 31.21 -10.13
N LEU A 730 3.92 32.40 -9.62
CA LEU A 730 2.99 33.53 -9.51
C LEU A 730 3.58 34.73 -10.25
N PRO A 731 2.78 35.49 -11.01
CA PRO A 731 3.22 36.76 -11.57
C PRO A 731 3.60 37.74 -10.44
N VAL A 732 4.69 38.47 -10.63
CA VAL A 732 5.19 39.47 -9.68
C VAL A 732 5.42 40.81 -10.36
N THR A 733 5.05 41.89 -9.68
CA THR A 733 5.46 43.24 -10.08
C THR A 733 6.47 43.78 -9.07
N TRP A 734 7.68 44.10 -9.53
CA TRP A 734 8.76 44.61 -8.69
C TRP A 734 8.73 46.13 -8.56
N LYS A 735 8.94 46.64 -7.35
CA LYS A 735 9.15 48.07 -7.09
C LYS A 735 10.65 48.37 -7.10
N LEU A 736 11.18 48.68 -8.28
CA LEU A 736 12.61 48.98 -8.43
C LEU A 736 12.96 50.35 -7.77
N PRO A 737 14.07 50.43 -7.02
CA PRO A 737 14.59 51.70 -6.55
C PRO A 737 15.21 52.55 -7.68
N ALA A 738 15.54 53.81 -7.38
CA ALA A 738 16.16 54.72 -8.34
C ALA A 738 17.47 54.16 -8.94
N ALA A 739 17.73 54.46 -10.21
CA ALA A 739 18.86 53.91 -10.96
C ALA A 739 20.24 54.14 -10.32
N SER A 740 20.38 55.22 -9.54
CA SER A 740 21.60 55.52 -8.77
C SER A 740 21.98 54.43 -7.77
N ARG A 741 21.02 53.62 -7.31
CA ARG A 741 21.26 52.50 -6.37
C ARG A 741 22.03 51.34 -7.01
N TRP A 742 22.08 51.26 -8.33
CA TRP A 742 22.82 50.24 -9.08
C TRP A 742 24.23 50.68 -9.46
N GLN A 743 24.62 51.94 -9.24
CA GLN A 743 25.93 52.45 -9.67
C GLN A 743 27.09 51.96 -8.81
N ARG A 744 26.83 51.66 -7.53
CA ARG A 744 27.86 51.26 -6.59
C ARG A 744 27.70 49.77 -6.27
N PRO A 745 28.79 49.00 -6.24
CA PRO A 745 28.68 47.62 -5.84
C PRO A 745 28.19 47.51 -4.39
N GLY A 746 27.46 46.44 -4.06
CA GLY A 746 26.77 46.24 -2.80
C GLY A 746 25.54 45.34 -2.94
N THR A 747 24.73 45.21 -1.88
CA THR A 747 23.48 44.44 -1.92
C THR A 747 22.29 45.38 -1.82
N VAL A 748 21.32 45.21 -2.71
CA VAL A 748 20.08 45.99 -2.77
C VAL A 748 18.89 45.06 -2.58
N ARG A 749 18.06 45.33 -1.58
CA ARG A 749 16.79 44.61 -1.37
C ARG A 749 15.70 45.28 -2.19
N VAL A 750 14.96 44.49 -2.97
CA VAL A 750 13.82 44.92 -3.77
C VAL A 750 12.58 44.20 -3.28
N THR A 751 11.48 44.93 -3.13
CA THR A 751 10.18 44.36 -2.77
C THR A 751 9.31 44.26 -4.02
N GLY A 752 8.57 43.16 -4.16
CA GLY A 752 7.60 42.94 -5.21
C GLY A 752 6.23 42.58 -4.64
N ARG A 753 5.20 42.71 -5.48
CA ARG A 753 3.83 42.25 -5.21
C ARG A 753 3.54 41.08 -6.13
N ALA A 754 3.51 39.87 -5.57
CA ALA A 754 3.08 38.66 -6.27
C ALA A 754 1.56 38.51 -6.11
N THR A 755 0.86 38.07 -7.15
CA THR A 755 -0.61 37.93 -7.12
C THR A 755 -0.99 36.48 -7.36
N ASP A 756 -1.79 35.88 -6.48
CA ASP A 756 -2.28 34.52 -6.66
C ASP A 756 -3.52 34.46 -7.57
N ALA A 757 -3.95 33.23 -7.91
CA ALA A 757 -5.12 32.99 -8.76
C ALA A 757 -6.42 33.62 -8.23
N LEU A 758 -6.50 33.92 -6.93
CA LEU A 758 -7.65 34.56 -6.29
C LEU A 758 -7.50 36.09 -6.22
N GLY A 759 -6.48 36.65 -6.88
CA GLY A 759 -6.18 38.08 -6.87
C GLY A 759 -5.54 38.57 -5.56
N ARG A 760 -5.18 37.67 -4.63
CA ARG A 760 -4.58 38.08 -3.35
C ARG A 760 -3.12 38.42 -3.55
N ALA A 761 -2.71 39.49 -2.89
CA ALA A 761 -1.35 40.00 -2.97
C ALA A 761 -0.45 39.40 -1.89
N HIS A 762 0.71 38.92 -2.31
CA HIS A 762 1.75 38.36 -1.47
C HIS A 762 3.03 39.17 -1.61
N VAL A 763 3.72 39.42 -0.50
CA VAL A 763 4.98 40.17 -0.52
C VAL A 763 6.09 39.27 -1.05
N ALA A 764 6.66 39.65 -2.20
CA ALA A 764 7.87 39.05 -2.75
C ALA A 764 9.10 39.89 -2.36
N ARG A 765 10.24 39.23 -2.18
CA ARG A 765 11.51 39.89 -1.85
C ARG A 765 12.60 39.35 -2.76
N ALA A 766 13.29 40.27 -3.42
CA ALA A 766 14.50 39.98 -4.16
C ALA A 766 15.72 40.57 -3.46
N THR A 767 16.80 39.79 -3.36
CA THR A 767 18.11 40.25 -2.96
C THR A 767 18.96 40.39 -4.22
N VAL A 768 19.25 41.63 -4.63
CA VAL A 768 20.08 41.90 -5.80
C VAL A 768 21.49 42.23 -5.35
N VAL A 769 22.46 41.45 -5.82
CA VAL A 769 23.88 41.79 -5.65
C VAL A 769 24.35 42.59 -6.85
N VAL A 770 24.86 43.79 -6.58
CA VAL A 770 25.54 44.65 -7.56
C VAL A 770 27.04 44.43 -7.42
N ASP A 771 27.69 43.80 -8.39
CA ASP A 771 29.14 43.61 -8.35
C ASP A 771 29.74 43.39 -9.74
N THR A 772 31.05 43.61 -9.87
CA THR A 772 31.76 43.42 -11.14
C THR A 772 32.30 42.00 -11.19
N LEU A 773 31.91 41.24 -12.21
CA LEU A 773 32.46 39.90 -12.47
C LEU A 773 33.90 40.01 -12.97
N VAL A 774 34.81 39.30 -12.31
CA VAL A 774 36.27 39.39 -12.54
C VAL A 774 36.90 38.06 -12.92
N ALA A 775 36.27 36.93 -12.57
CA ALA A 775 36.77 35.60 -12.87
C ALA A 775 35.61 34.60 -12.97
N THR A 776 35.88 33.37 -13.39
CA THR A 776 34.97 32.24 -13.24
C THR A 776 35.60 31.19 -12.34
N ARG A 777 34.77 30.37 -11.69
CA ARG A 777 35.23 29.15 -11.06
C ARG A 777 35.29 28.05 -12.11
N PRO A 778 36.32 27.20 -12.09
CA PRO A 778 36.30 25.95 -12.83
C PRO A 778 35.04 25.16 -12.47
N THR A 779 34.30 24.71 -13.49
CA THR A 779 33.18 23.78 -13.32
C THR A 779 33.66 22.35 -13.56
N ARG A 780 32.76 21.39 -13.39
CA ARG A 780 33.03 19.97 -13.57
C ARG A 780 31.94 19.31 -14.39
N ALA A 781 32.30 18.26 -15.10
CA ALA A 781 31.40 17.38 -15.83
C ALA A 781 31.93 15.95 -15.74
N LYS A 782 31.15 14.98 -16.19
CA LYS A 782 31.58 13.59 -16.29
C LYS A 782 31.38 13.04 -17.69
N ALA A 783 32.24 12.10 -18.04
CA ALA A 783 32.10 11.21 -19.18
C ALA A 783 32.42 9.77 -18.75
N ALA A 784 31.79 8.80 -19.38
CA ALA A 784 32.29 7.43 -19.36
C ALA A 784 33.36 7.30 -20.45
N VAL A 785 34.29 6.35 -20.30
CA VAL A 785 35.28 6.05 -21.35
C VAL A 785 34.60 5.85 -22.71
N GLY A 786 35.04 6.61 -23.71
CA GLY A 786 34.51 6.60 -25.08
C GLY A 786 33.15 7.32 -25.27
N GLY A 787 32.62 7.98 -24.22
CA GLY A 787 31.39 8.77 -24.27
C GLY A 787 31.64 10.27 -24.35
N GLU A 788 30.64 11.03 -24.84
CA GLU A 788 30.67 12.49 -24.83
C GLU A 788 30.10 13.05 -23.51
N PRO A 789 30.76 14.03 -22.87
CA PRO A 789 30.24 14.67 -21.67
C PRO A 789 29.14 15.68 -22.01
N THR A 790 28.08 15.71 -21.21
CA THR A 790 27.15 16.85 -21.20
C THR A 790 27.82 18.02 -20.49
N LEU A 791 28.32 19.00 -21.25
CA LEU A 791 28.94 20.19 -20.69
C LEU A 791 27.88 21.16 -20.14
N PRO A 792 28.16 21.83 -19.01
CA PRO A 792 27.20 22.76 -18.42
C PRO A 792 27.03 24.02 -19.31
N ALA A 793 25.79 24.42 -19.56
CA ALA A 793 25.47 25.62 -20.35
C ALA A 793 25.86 26.94 -19.65
N THR A 794 26.22 26.89 -18.37
CA THR A 794 26.64 28.05 -17.57
C THR A 794 27.86 27.74 -16.69
N VAL A 795 28.59 28.77 -16.29
CA VAL A 795 29.63 28.70 -15.25
C VAL A 795 29.38 29.72 -14.15
N THR A 796 29.88 29.41 -12.96
CA THR A 796 29.84 30.32 -11.82
C THR A 796 30.88 31.42 -12.00
N ALA A 797 30.44 32.61 -12.38
CA ALA A 797 31.26 33.81 -12.36
C ALA A 797 31.40 34.34 -10.93
N VAL A 798 32.60 34.78 -10.56
CA VAL A 798 32.94 35.36 -9.27
C VAL A 798 33.15 36.85 -9.44
N ALA A 799 32.46 37.59 -8.60
CA ALA A 799 32.55 39.03 -8.54
C ALA A 799 33.68 39.50 -7.62
N ARG A 800 34.12 40.74 -7.79
CA ARG A 800 35.28 41.31 -7.07
C ARG A 800 35.13 41.24 -5.55
N ARG A 801 33.91 41.29 -5.01
CA ARG A 801 33.63 41.20 -3.56
C ARG A 801 33.14 39.81 -3.13
N GLY A 802 33.34 38.80 -3.97
CA GLY A 802 33.13 37.39 -3.65
C GLY A 802 31.73 36.86 -3.94
N ALA A 803 30.79 37.71 -4.39
CA ALA A 803 29.49 37.25 -4.84
C ALA A 803 29.62 36.37 -6.09
N THR A 804 28.66 35.47 -6.31
CA THR A 804 28.70 34.54 -7.44
C THR A 804 27.38 34.49 -8.17
N VAL A 805 27.44 34.32 -9.49
CA VAL A 805 26.26 34.21 -10.37
C VAL A 805 26.56 33.22 -11.50
N GLN A 806 25.55 32.47 -11.97
CA GLN A 806 25.69 31.66 -13.17
C GLN A 806 25.66 32.54 -14.42
N ARG A 807 26.60 32.32 -15.35
CA ARG A 807 26.67 33.04 -16.64
C ARG A 807 26.74 32.05 -17.79
N PRO A 808 26.05 32.30 -18.91
CA PRO A 808 26.19 31.48 -20.11
C PRO A 808 27.65 31.38 -20.52
N VAL A 809 28.05 30.17 -20.93
CA VAL A 809 29.41 29.88 -21.38
C VAL A 809 29.35 29.28 -22.78
N ARG A 810 30.29 29.67 -23.63
CA ARG A 810 30.57 29.00 -24.90
C ARG A 810 31.85 28.18 -24.72
N TRP A 811 31.71 26.86 -24.78
CA TRP A 811 32.84 25.95 -24.73
C TRP A 811 33.56 25.89 -26.08
N GLN A 812 34.87 25.68 -26.05
CA GLN A 812 35.62 25.33 -27.26
C GLN A 812 35.19 23.94 -27.77
N PRO A 813 35.38 23.64 -29.07
CA PRO A 813 35.09 22.32 -29.63
C PRO A 813 35.80 21.20 -28.86
N LEU A 814 35.11 20.07 -28.70
CA LEU A 814 35.66 18.89 -28.02
C LEU A 814 36.82 18.31 -28.84
N PRO A 815 38.02 18.13 -28.25
CA PRO A 815 39.11 17.46 -28.95
C PRO A 815 38.77 16.00 -29.21
N ALA A 816 39.04 15.50 -30.43
CA ALA A 816 38.79 14.11 -30.78
C ALA A 816 39.63 13.15 -29.90
N GLY A 817 39.01 12.07 -29.42
CA GLY A 817 39.64 11.06 -28.57
C GLY A 817 39.96 11.52 -27.13
N ALA A 818 39.52 12.71 -26.72
CA ALA A 818 39.84 13.25 -25.39
C ALA A 818 39.31 12.39 -24.22
N PHE A 819 38.27 11.58 -24.45
CA PHE A 819 37.57 10.83 -23.41
C PHE A 819 37.75 9.30 -23.54
N ASP A 820 38.75 8.85 -24.31
CA ASP A 820 38.97 7.42 -24.59
C ASP A 820 39.70 6.67 -23.46
N ALA A 821 40.14 7.39 -22.42
CA ALA A 821 40.83 6.81 -21.26
C ALA A 821 40.34 7.46 -19.95
N PRO A 822 40.30 6.70 -18.83
CA PRO A 822 40.02 7.27 -17.52
C PRO A 822 41.01 8.39 -17.16
N GLY A 823 40.54 9.44 -16.50
CA GLY A 823 41.36 10.59 -16.13
C GLY A 823 40.55 11.89 -16.07
N VAL A 824 41.24 13.04 -16.10
CA VAL A 824 40.57 14.35 -16.08
C VAL A 824 41.03 15.20 -17.25
N VAL A 825 40.08 15.61 -18.09
CA VAL A 825 40.28 16.49 -19.24
C VAL A 825 39.83 17.89 -18.87
N THR A 826 40.65 18.91 -19.10
CA THR A 826 40.25 20.30 -18.89
C THR A 826 39.95 20.97 -20.23
N LEU A 827 38.74 21.51 -20.39
CA LEU A 827 38.34 22.26 -21.58
C LEU A 827 38.18 23.74 -21.24
N ALA A 828 38.56 24.61 -22.18
CA ALA A 828 38.40 26.05 -22.05
C ALA A 828 37.08 26.54 -22.67
N GLY A 829 36.57 27.64 -22.14
CA GLY A 829 35.38 28.32 -22.63
C GLY A 829 35.44 29.82 -22.35
N GLN A 830 34.45 30.55 -22.86
CA GLN A 830 34.28 31.98 -22.64
C GLN A 830 32.89 32.23 -22.07
N ALA A 831 32.84 32.84 -20.89
CA ALA A 831 31.60 33.20 -20.22
C ALA A 831 31.31 34.70 -20.37
N ASP A 832 30.04 35.06 -20.47
CA ASP A 832 29.63 36.47 -20.55
C ASP A 832 29.81 37.17 -19.19
N ALA A 833 30.52 38.30 -19.15
CA ALA A 833 30.77 39.09 -17.93
C ALA A 833 29.61 40.03 -17.54
N GLY A 834 28.62 40.23 -18.42
CA GLY A 834 27.42 41.03 -18.15
C GLY A 834 27.55 42.53 -18.36
N ASP A 835 28.71 42.97 -18.81
CA ASP A 835 29.03 44.35 -19.18
C ASP A 835 29.65 44.43 -20.59
N GLY A 836 29.42 43.41 -21.42
CA GLY A 836 29.97 43.29 -22.78
C GLY A 836 31.37 42.65 -22.84
N ARG A 837 32.02 42.40 -21.70
CA ARG A 837 33.28 41.63 -21.65
C ARG A 837 33.00 40.13 -21.63
N THR A 838 34.02 39.32 -21.90
CA THR A 838 34.03 37.88 -21.59
C THR A 838 35.01 37.57 -20.47
N LEU A 839 34.75 36.47 -19.75
CA LEU A 839 35.62 35.90 -18.75
C LEU A 839 36.06 34.52 -19.23
N ALA A 840 37.35 34.21 -19.07
CA ALA A 840 37.84 32.87 -19.30
C ALA A 840 37.12 31.88 -18.36
N ALA A 841 36.68 30.76 -18.91
CA ALA A 841 36.01 29.68 -18.22
C ALA A 841 36.72 28.35 -18.47
N SER A 842 36.59 27.42 -17.53
CA SER A 842 37.15 26.08 -17.66
C SER A 842 36.22 25.02 -17.07
N VAL A 843 36.12 23.86 -17.70
CA VAL A 843 35.45 22.67 -17.16
C VAL A 843 36.44 21.53 -17.03
N ARG A 844 36.45 20.86 -15.88
CA ARG A 844 37.21 19.63 -15.65
C ARG A 844 36.26 18.44 -15.83
N VAL A 845 36.38 17.76 -16.95
CA VAL A 845 35.62 16.56 -17.28
C VAL A 845 36.34 15.37 -16.67
N GLN A 846 35.69 14.69 -15.73
CA GLN A 846 36.18 13.43 -15.20
C GLN A 846 35.71 12.28 -16.06
N VAL A 847 36.66 11.52 -16.59
CA VAL A 847 36.43 10.32 -17.39
C VAL A 847 36.60 9.12 -16.48
N THR A 848 35.58 8.29 -16.40
CA THR A 848 35.55 7.08 -15.55
C THR A 848 35.16 5.87 -16.36
N PRO A 849 35.51 4.65 -15.90
CA PRO A 849 34.84 3.45 -16.40
C PRO A 849 33.32 3.58 -16.26
N PRO A 850 32.53 3.09 -17.23
CA PRO A 850 31.08 3.13 -17.14
C PRO A 850 30.59 2.28 -15.96
N VAL A 851 29.59 2.80 -15.24
CA VAL A 851 28.75 2.06 -14.30
C VAL A 851 27.34 1.96 -14.87
N GLU A 852 26.50 1.15 -14.24
CA GLU A 852 25.10 1.03 -14.60
C GLU A 852 24.23 1.91 -13.70
N GLU A 853 23.27 2.63 -14.29
CA GLU A 853 22.25 3.38 -13.57
C GLU A 853 20.85 3.12 -14.14
N ARG A 854 19.83 3.27 -13.30
CA ARG A 854 18.42 3.18 -13.73
C ARG A 854 18.01 4.48 -14.43
N ALA A 855 17.49 4.37 -15.65
CA ALA A 855 17.00 5.49 -16.45
C ALA A 855 15.53 5.81 -16.12
N ALA A 856 15.22 7.09 -15.94
CA ALA A 856 13.84 7.55 -15.75
C ALA A 856 13.09 7.58 -17.10
N PRO A 857 11.88 7.02 -17.17
CA PRO A 857 11.08 7.04 -18.39
C PRO A 857 10.43 8.41 -18.63
N ALA A 858 10.36 8.82 -19.89
CA ALA A 858 9.58 9.97 -20.36
C ALA A 858 8.12 9.60 -20.69
N GLY A 859 7.83 8.32 -20.91
CA GLY A 859 6.48 7.80 -21.12
C GLY A 859 6.45 6.30 -21.35
N VAL A 860 5.31 5.68 -21.07
CA VAL A 860 5.08 4.24 -21.26
C VAL A 860 3.83 4.03 -22.11
N ALA A 861 3.87 3.04 -23.00
CA ALA A 861 2.75 2.69 -23.86
C ALA A 861 2.64 1.17 -24.02
N ALA A 862 1.44 0.68 -24.33
CA ALA A 862 1.20 -0.72 -24.66
C ALA A 862 0.35 -0.86 -25.93
N THR A 863 0.49 -1.96 -26.66
CA THR A 863 -0.34 -2.24 -27.84
C THR A 863 -1.79 -2.51 -27.49
N PHE A 864 -2.04 -3.06 -26.31
CA PHE A 864 -3.35 -3.24 -25.73
C PHE A 864 -3.26 -3.04 -24.22
N THR A 865 -4.34 -2.57 -23.61
CA THR A 865 -4.47 -2.48 -22.15
C THR A 865 -5.91 -2.80 -21.78
N GLU A 866 -6.08 -3.66 -20.79
CA GLU A 866 -7.38 -4.00 -20.21
C GLU A 866 -8.08 -2.71 -19.75
N PRO A 867 -9.37 -2.49 -20.07
CA PRO A 867 -10.13 -1.36 -19.57
C PRO A 867 -10.05 -1.26 -18.04
N GLY A 868 -9.65 -0.09 -17.54
CA GLY A 868 -9.43 0.14 -16.11
C GLY A 868 -7.96 0.18 -15.68
N TYR A 869 -7.03 -0.23 -16.55
CA TYR A 869 -5.58 -0.11 -16.34
C TYR A 869 -4.98 0.99 -17.22
N SER A 870 -3.77 1.45 -16.85
CA SER A 870 -2.97 2.39 -17.64
C SER A 870 -1.54 1.86 -17.78
N PRO A 871 -0.90 1.92 -18.97
CA PRO A 871 0.52 1.61 -19.13
C PRO A 871 1.44 2.45 -18.25
N ASP A 872 1.02 3.65 -17.84
CA ASP A 872 1.80 4.52 -16.95
C ASP A 872 2.09 3.86 -15.60
N GLY A 873 1.26 2.90 -15.17
CA GLY A 873 1.49 2.11 -13.97
C GLY A 873 2.81 1.35 -14.00
N LEU A 874 3.32 0.96 -15.18
CA LEU A 874 4.57 0.19 -15.34
C LEU A 874 5.85 1.00 -15.04
N ALA A 875 5.71 2.25 -14.62
CA ALA A 875 6.81 3.12 -14.20
C ALA A 875 6.50 3.83 -12.87
N ASN A 876 5.59 3.26 -12.06
CA ASN A 876 5.15 3.86 -10.80
C ASN A 876 6.12 3.54 -9.62
N GLY A 877 7.09 2.64 -9.83
CA GLY A 877 8.06 2.21 -8.84
C GLY A 877 7.54 1.16 -7.85
N VAL A 878 6.33 0.65 -8.05
CA VAL A 878 5.70 -0.42 -7.27
C VAL A 878 5.98 -1.74 -7.99
N LEU A 879 6.76 -2.61 -7.38
CA LEU A 879 7.23 -3.84 -8.03
C LEU A 879 6.23 -5.00 -7.96
N THR A 880 5.09 -4.81 -7.29
CA THR A 880 4.22 -5.91 -6.85
C THR A 880 2.73 -5.68 -7.11
N ASP A 881 2.32 -4.52 -7.62
CA ASP A 881 0.92 -4.27 -7.96
C ASP A 881 0.59 -4.82 -9.36
N LYS A 882 -0.69 -5.06 -9.63
CA LYS A 882 -1.14 -5.34 -10.99
C LYS A 882 -1.22 -4.02 -11.76
N ALA A 883 -0.08 -3.43 -12.10
CA ALA A 883 -0.06 -2.10 -12.71
C ALA A 883 -0.64 -2.09 -14.13
N TRP A 884 -0.47 -3.18 -14.87
CA TRP A 884 -0.97 -3.36 -16.22
C TRP A 884 -1.48 -4.79 -16.45
N SER A 885 -2.46 -4.92 -17.34
CA SER A 885 -3.03 -6.18 -17.81
C SER A 885 -3.42 -6.07 -19.28
N ASN A 886 -3.25 -7.16 -20.05
CA ASN A 886 -3.84 -7.28 -21.39
C ASN A 886 -5.08 -8.17 -21.45
N TRP A 887 -5.73 -8.45 -20.32
CA TRP A 887 -6.90 -9.30 -20.31
C TRP A 887 -8.02 -8.73 -21.19
N ARG A 888 -8.65 -9.61 -21.96
CA ARG A 888 -9.86 -9.34 -22.73
C ARG A 888 -10.78 -10.55 -22.76
N SER A 889 -12.07 -10.34 -22.95
CA SER A 889 -13.02 -11.43 -23.15
C SER A 889 -12.78 -12.14 -24.50
N GLY A 890 -13.10 -13.44 -24.57
CA GLY A 890 -12.88 -14.26 -25.77
C GLY A 890 -11.42 -14.61 -26.02
N THR A 891 -11.03 -14.65 -27.30
CA THR A 891 -9.67 -15.01 -27.74
C THR A 891 -8.63 -14.09 -27.12
N LYS A 892 -7.64 -14.63 -26.41
CA LYS A 892 -6.56 -13.85 -25.81
C LYS A 892 -5.58 -13.36 -26.86
N ASN A 893 -4.90 -12.25 -26.57
CA ASN A 893 -3.83 -11.76 -27.45
C ASN A 893 -2.65 -12.74 -27.37
N PRO A 894 -2.17 -13.29 -28.49
CA PRO A 894 -1.01 -14.18 -28.47
C PRO A 894 0.30 -13.42 -28.17
N SER A 895 0.30 -12.10 -28.38
CA SER A 895 1.42 -11.21 -28.13
C SER A 895 0.93 -9.77 -27.91
N ASP A 896 1.67 -9.03 -27.10
CA ASP A 896 1.53 -7.59 -26.91
C ASP A 896 2.92 -6.98 -26.70
N THR A 897 3.03 -5.65 -26.84
CA THR A 897 4.29 -4.94 -26.59
C THR A 897 4.14 -3.86 -25.54
N LEU A 898 5.15 -3.72 -24.69
CA LEU A 898 5.29 -2.64 -23.71
C LEU A 898 6.45 -1.75 -24.15
N THR A 899 6.21 -0.46 -24.38
CA THR A 899 7.21 0.48 -24.88
C THR A 899 7.52 1.53 -23.81
N VAL A 900 8.80 1.66 -23.47
CA VAL A 900 9.33 2.72 -22.59
C VAL A 900 10.10 3.72 -23.44
N THR A 901 9.71 4.98 -23.39
CA THR A 901 10.43 6.10 -24.03
C THR A 901 11.32 6.79 -23.01
N LEU A 902 12.54 7.14 -23.39
CA LEU A 902 13.51 7.86 -22.58
C LEU A 902 13.54 9.34 -22.97
N PRO A 903 13.91 10.25 -22.05
CA PRO A 903 13.97 11.69 -22.34
C PRO A 903 15.07 12.05 -23.35
N GLU A 904 16.09 11.20 -23.48
CA GLU A 904 17.21 11.36 -24.41
C GLU A 904 17.74 10.00 -24.86
N ARG A 905 18.58 9.98 -25.91
CA ARG A 905 19.21 8.76 -26.40
C ARG A 905 20.35 8.35 -25.45
N ARG A 906 20.26 7.16 -24.86
CA ARG A 906 21.27 6.63 -23.92
C ARG A 906 21.74 5.25 -24.35
N ARG A 907 22.98 4.90 -23.98
CA ARG A 907 23.51 3.54 -24.19
C ARG A 907 22.98 2.64 -23.08
N LEU A 908 22.04 1.77 -23.43
CA LEU A 908 21.44 0.83 -22.48
C LEU A 908 22.41 -0.30 -22.13
N THR A 909 22.18 -0.90 -20.97
CA THR A 909 22.87 -2.11 -20.50
C THR A 909 21.90 -3.28 -20.36
N ARG A 910 20.73 -3.06 -19.74
CA ARG A 910 19.68 -4.07 -19.57
C ARG A 910 18.31 -3.46 -19.27
N VAL A 911 17.27 -4.28 -19.32
CA VAL A 911 15.90 -3.95 -18.91
C VAL A 911 15.36 -5.06 -18.03
N VAL A 912 14.72 -4.70 -16.92
CA VAL A 912 14.01 -5.64 -16.03
C VAL A 912 12.52 -5.43 -16.16
N VAL A 913 11.76 -6.50 -16.32
CA VAL A 913 10.30 -6.47 -16.29
C VAL A 913 9.82 -7.27 -15.09
N HIS A 914 9.13 -6.61 -14.16
CA HIS A 914 8.48 -7.21 -13.00
C HIS A 914 7.05 -7.59 -13.39
N PHE A 915 6.72 -8.87 -13.29
CA PHE A 915 5.39 -9.36 -13.60
C PHE A 915 4.50 -9.42 -12.35
N TYR A 916 3.19 -9.46 -12.57
CA TYR A 916 2.20 -9.72 -11.52
C TYR A 916 1.59 -11.11 -11.72
N ARG A 917 1.25 -11.82 -10.64
CA ARG A 917 0.60 -13.14 -10.70
C ARG A 917 -0.88 -12.98 -10.33
N ASP A 918 -1.74 -13.10 -11.33
CA ASP A 918 -3.18 -13.02 -11.24
C ASP A 918 -3.80 -14.42 -11.39
N GLY A 919 -3.86 -15.14 -10.27
CA GLY A 919 -4.28 -16.52 -10.19
C GLY A 919 -3.22 -17.52 -10.70
N SER A 920 -3.12 -17.65 -12.02
CA SER A 920 -2.17 -18.59 -12.69
C SER A 920 -0.90 -17.88 -13.16
N ASP A 921 -0.06 -18.50 -14.00
CA ASP A 921 1.03 -17.78 -14.68
C ASP A 921 0.44 -16.78 -15.70
N SER A 922 -0.12 -15.69 -15.19
CA SER A 922 -0.68 -14.57 -15.95
C SER A 922 0.43 -13.64 -16.43
N TYR A 923 1.53 -14.20 -16.89
CA TYR A 923 2.71 -13.49 -17.37
C TYR A 923 3.20 -14.20 -18.64
N PRO A 924 4.05 -13.58 -19.49
CA PRO A 924 4.34 -14.14 -20.80
C PRO A 924 5.14 -15.43 -20.68
N GLN A 925 5.09 -16.30 -21.68
CA GLN A 925 5.97 -17.47 -21.75
C GLN A 925 7.41 -17.06 -22.08
N SER A 926 7.56 -16.00 -22.88
CA SER A 926 8.84 -15.44 -23.26
C SER A 926 8.70 -13.98 -23.63
N LEU A 927 9.80 -13.24 -23.58
CA LEU A 927 9.86 -11.84 -23.98
C LEU A 927 11.11 -11.54 -24.79
N ARG A 928 11.07 -10.51 -25.63
CA ARG A 928 12.21 -10.01 -26.42
C ARG A 928 12.29 -8.50 -26.33
N ALA A 929 13.47 -7.96 -26.05
CA ALA A 929 13.69 -6.52 -26.14
C ALA A 929 13.99 -6.09 -27.59
N GLN A 930 13.38 -4.99 -28.00
CA GLN A 930 13.67 -4.24 -29.22
C GLN A 930 14.04 -2.81 -28.85
N VAL A 931 14.90 -2.17 -29.65
CA VAL A 931 15.30 -0.78 -29.46
C VAL A 931 14.97 0.05 -30.69
N ARG A 932 14.77 1.35 -30.49
CA ARG A 932 14.54 2.29 -31.58
C ARG A 932 15.86 2.75 -32.22
N ASP A 933 15.98 2.57 -33.54
CA ASP A 933 17.12 3.01 -34.34
C ASP A 933 17.09 4.54 -34.59
N PRO A 934 18.13 5.15 -35.19
CA PRO A 934 18.15 6.60 -35.45
C PRO A 934 17.12 7.11 -36.46
N GLN A 935 16.55 6.23 -37.27
CA GLN A 935 15.54 6.53 -38.28
C GLN A 935 14.11 6.33 -37.73
N GLY A 936 13.98 5.87 -36.48
CA GLY A 936 12.70 5.62 -35.81
C GLY A 936 12.16 4.19 -35.97
N GLY A 937 12.90 3.30 -36.62
CA GLY A 937 12.58 1.88 -36.77
C GLY A 937 12.85 1.06 -35.50
N TRP A 938 12.22 -0.10 -35.37
CA TRP A 938 12.42 -1.03 -34.24
C TRP A 938 13.30 -2.20 -34.68
N ILE A 939 14.38 -2.44 -33.94
CA ILE A 939 15.33 -3.53 -34.19
C ILE A 939 15.46 -4.41 -32.95
N ASP A 940 15.62 -5.72 -33.15
CA ASP A 940 15.82 -6.66 -32.05
C ASP A 940 17.13 -6.38 -31.30
N ALA A 941 17.05 -6.35 -29.98
CA ALA A 941 18.17 -6.06 -29.08
C ALA A 941 18.55 -7.28 -28.22
N GLY A 942 18.45 -8.47 -28.81
CA GLY A 942 18.72 -9.74 -28.15
C GLY A 942 17.83 -10.86 -28.67
N ALA A 943 18.14 -12.10 -28.28
CA ALA A 943 17.25 -13.24 -28.47
C ALA A 943 16.07 -13.18 -27.47
N PRO A 944 14.95 -13.89 -27.72
CA PRO A 944 13.93 -14.11 -26.70
C PRO A 944 14.52 -14.70 -25.42
N VAL A 945 13.97 -14.27 -24.28
CA VAL A 945 14.23 -14.81 -22.95
C VAL A 945 12.97 -15.50 -22.48
N ASP A 946 13.09 -16.76 -22.07
CA ASP A 946 11.99 -17.51 -21.47
C ASP A 946 11.72 -17.02 -20.05
N VAL A 947 10.44 -16.95 -19.69
CA VAL A 947 10.01 -16.53 -18.36
C VAL A 947 9.71 -17.75 -17.50
N PRO A 948 10.27 -17.85 -16.27
CA PRO A 948 10.02 -19.00 -15.39
C PRO A 948 8.53 -19.18 -15.04
N THR A 949 8.03 -20.40 -15.10
CA THR A 949 6.64 -20.76 -14.79
C THR A 949 6.53 -21.50 -13.45
N GLY A 950 5.35 -21.46 -12.81
CA GLY A 950 5.07 -22.21 -11.59
C GLY A 950 5.77 -21.68 -10.32
N THR A 951 6.15 -20.41 -10.31
CA THR A 951 6.76 -19.76 -9.14
C THR A 951 5.69 -19.26 -8.16
N ALA A 952 6.00 -19.26 -6.86
CA ALA A 952 5.06 -18.83 -5.81
C ALA A 952 4.60 -17.37 -6.00
N SER A 953 5.52 -16.50 -6.44
CA SER A 953 5.27 -15.12 -6.88
C SER A 953 5.55 -14.96 -8.37
N ALA A 954 5.05 -13.89 -9.00
CA ALA A 954 5.43 -13.60 -10.37
C ALA A 954 6.94 -13.25 -10.48
N PRO A 955 7.61 -13.64 -11.57
CA PRO A 955 9.04 -13.41 -11.75
C PRO A 955 9.35 -11.97 -12.16
N ALA A 956 10.57 -11.55 -11.86
CA ALA A 956 11.22 -10.42 -12.50
C ALA A 956 12.21 -10.96 -13.55
N VAL A 957 12.13 -10.47 -14.79
CA VAL A 957 12.93 -10.96 -15.91
C VAL A 957 13.90 -9.89 -16.36
N ASP A 958 15.19 -10.21 -16.31
CA ASP A 958 16.29 -9.35 -16.71
C ASP A 958 16.73 -9.65 -18.16
N VAL A 959 16.76 -8.63 -19.02
CA VAL A 959 17.13 -8.72 -20.43
C VAL A 959 18.33 -7.82 -20.72
N PRO A 960 19.48 -8.34 -21.17
CA PRO A 960 20.59 -7.52 -21.60
C PRO A 960 20.21 -6.76 -22.88
N VAL A 961 20.48 -5.45 -22.91
CA VAL A 961 20.18 -4.56 -24.04
C VAL A 961 21.37 -3.64 -24.26
N THR A 962 22.24 -3.96 -25.22
CA THR A 962 23.48 -3.21 -25.46
C THR A 962 23.38 -2.32 -26.71
N ALA A 963 22.54 -1.27 -26.65
CA ALA A 963 22.34 -0.35 -27.77
C ALA A 963 22.11 1.10 -27.32
N ALA A 964 22.48 2.06 -28.17
CA ALA A 964 22.19 3.47 -27.96
C ALA A 964 20.81 3.84 -28.53
N THR A 965 19.83 4.08 -27.65
CA THR A 965 18.44 4.33 -28.05
C THR A 965 17.76 5.31 -27.10
N ASP A 966 16.67 5.90 -27.57
CA ASP A 966 15.77 6.76 -26.80
C ASP A 966 14.43 6.05 -26.52
N ALA A 967 14.26 4.77 -26.92
CA ALA A 967 13.17 3.93 -26.46
C ALA A 967 13.48 2.44 -26.57
N VAL A 968 12.91 1.67 -25.64
CA VAL A 968 12.93 0.21 -25.63
C VAL A 968 11.50 -0.32 -25.69
N ARG A 969 11.30 -1.41 -26.42
CA ARG A 969 10.03 -2.11 -26.56
C ARG A 969 10.23 -3.57 -26.18
N ILE A 970 9.43 -4.04 -25.23
CA ILE A 970 9.40 -5.45 -24.82
C ILE A 970 8.27 -6.12 -25.58
N VAL A 971 8.62 -7.04 -26.47
CA VAL A 971 7.68 -7.90 -27.20
C VAL A 971 7.41 -9.12 -26.33
N LEU A 972 6.17 -9.24 -25.85
CA LEU A 972 5.74 -10.30 -24.95
C LEU A 972 5.04 -11.38 -25.77
N THR A 973 5.36 -12.65 -25.52
CA THR A 973 4.65 -13.79 -26.09
C THR A 973 3.81 -14.42 -24.99
N ALA A 974 2.48 -14.47 -25.16
CA ALA A 974 1.59 -15.05 -24.16
C ALA A 974 1.63 -16.59 -24.22
N HIS A 975 1.31 -17.23 -23.10
CA HIS A 975 0.90 -18.64 -23.14
C HIS A 975 -0.43 -18.77 -23.91
N PRO A 976 -0.70 -19.93 -24.56
CA PRO A 976 -1.99 -20.19 -25.19
C PRO A 976 -3.16 -19.92 -24.23
N ASP A 977 -4.12 -19.13 -24.69
CA ASP A 977 -5.34 -18.74 -23.96
C ASP A 977 -5.13 -18.05 -22.60
N ARG A 978 -3.93 -17.53 -22.32
CA ARG A 978 -3.64 -16.73 -21.12
C ARG A 978 -3.48 -15.25 -21.42
N HIS A 979 -3.68 -14.44 -20.40
CA HIS A 979 -3.39 -13.02 -20.41
C HIS A 979 -2.08 -12.75 -19.65
N ILE A 980 -1.54 -11.55 -19.82
CA ILE A 980 -0.28 -11.07 -19.26
C ILE A 980 -0.58 -9.87 -18.36
N THR A 981 0.03 -9.87 -17.19
CA THR A 981 -0.03 -8.81 -16.17
C THR A 981 1.37 -8.45 -15.72
N ALA A 982 1.63 -7.15 -15.57
CA ALA A 982 2.93 -6.64 -15.17
C ALA A 982 2.82 -5.52 -14.14
N SER A 983 3.85 -5.40 -13.31
CA SER A 983 3.97 -4.43 -12.22
C SER A 983 4.84 -3.25 -12.63
N GLU A 984 6.06 -3.49 -13.12
CA GLU A 984 7.03 -2.41 -13.37
C GLU A 984 8.01 -2.77 -14.50
N ILE A 985 8.51 -1.78 -15.23
CA ILE A 985 9.64 -1.89 -16.14
C ILE A 985 10.77 -0.97 -15.68
N GLU A 986 11.93 -1.55 -15.41
CA GLU A 986 13.14 -0.82 -15.08
C GLU A 986 14.12 -0.85 -16.25
N VAL A 987 14.49 0.31 -16.78
CA VAL A 987 15.48 0.43 -17.85
C VAL A 987 16.82 0.86 -17.26
N PHE A 988 17.91 0.18 -17.60
CA PHE A 988 19.25 0.49 -17.13
C PHE A 988 20.16 0.96 -18.27
N ALA A 989 20.97 1.96 -18.00
CA ALA A 989 21.89 2.59 -18.94
C ALA A 989 23.29 2.76 -18.37
N ALA A 990 24.28 2.79 -19.26
CA ALA A 990 25.65 3.11 -18.92
C ALA A 990 25.77 4.59 -18.58
N ALA A 991 26.39 4.88 -17.44
CA ALA A 991 26.68 6.22 -16.95
C ALA A 991 28.13 6.32 -16.46
N PRO A 992 28.69 7.54 -16.33
CA PRO A 992 30.00 7.71 -15.71
C PRO A 992 30.00 7.21 -14.26
N GLY A 993 30.99 6.40 -13.90
CA GLY A 993 31.22 5.93 -12.53
C GLY A 993 31.74 6.98 -11.57
N THR A 994 32.07 6.53 -10.36
CA THR A 994 32.81 7.29 -9.36
C THR A 994 34.30 6.92 -9.39
N SER A 995 35.17 7.84 -9.00
CA SER A 995 36.62 7.59 -8.96
C SER A 995 37.13 7.40 -7.55
N SER A 996 38.15 6.54 -7.43
CA SER A 996 38.94 6.29 -6.22
C SER A 996 40.21 7.16 -6.13
N ASP A 997 40.44 8.07 -7.08
CA ASP A 997 41.59 8.98 -7.07
C ASP A 997 41.50 10.00 -5.93
N ALA A 998 42.24 9.73 -4.86
CA ALA A 998 42.39 10.61 -3.71
C ALA A 998 43.65 11.48 -3.78
N SER A 999 44.26 11.69 -4.95
CA SER A 999 45.46 12.52 -5.07
C SER A 999 45.15 14.01 -5.19
N ALA A 1000 46.07 14.86 -4.70
CA ALA A 1000 46.06 16.28 -5.00
C ALA A 1000 46.77 16.52 -6.34
N ALA A 1001 46.19 17.32 -7.23
CA ALA A 1001 46.85 17.82 -8.44
C ALA A 1001 47.85 18.93 -8.12
N SER A 1002 47.56 19.76 -7.12
CA SER A 1002 48.49 20.79 -6.65
C SER A 1002 48.20 21.17 -5.21
N ILE A 1003 49.24 21.63 -4.53
CA ILE A 1003 49.17 22.28 -3.21
C ILE A 1003 49.85 23.64 -3.36
N ALA A 1004 49.27 24.70 -2.77
CA ALA A 1004 49.82 26.04 -2.81
C ALA A 1004 49.94 26.66 -1.41
N LEU A 1005 50.93 27.54 -1.25
CA LEU A 1005 51.24 28.31 -0.04
C LEU A 1005 51.02 29.80 -0.37
N ASP A 1006 49.98 30.41 0.19
CA ASP A 1006 49.50 31.75 -0.16
C ASP A 1006 49.29 31.97 -1.66
N GLY A 1007 48.72 30.95 -2.31
CA GLY A 1007 48.48 30.97 -3.74
C GLY A 1007 49.70 30.68 -4.61
N VAL A 1008 50.91 30.51 -4.03
CA VAL A 1008 52.10 30.08 -4.77
C VAL A 1008 52.17 28.55 -4.78
N PRO A 1009 52.15 27.87 -5.94
CA PRO A 1009 52.27 26.42 -6.02
C PRO A 1009 53.53 25.91 -5.33
N LEU A 1010 53.41 24.78 -4.64
CA LEU A 1010 54.51 24.10 -4.00
C LEU A 1010 55.50 23.60 -5.07
N ALA A 1011 56.70 24.17 -5.08
CA ALA A 1011 57.72 23.84 -6.08
C ALA A 1011 58.10 22.35 -6.00
N GLY A 1012 58.13 21.66 -7.15
CA GLY A 1012 58.42 20.23 -7.23
C GLY A 1012 57.38 19.34 -6.54
N PHE A 1013 56.11 19.78 -6.48
CA PHE A 1013 55.02 18.95 -5.97
C PHE A 1013 54.87 17.68 -6.80
N ASP A 1014 54.89 16.55 -6.09
CA ASP A 1014 54.68 15.21 -6.59
C ASP A 1014 53.47 14.60 -5.83
N PRO A 1015 52.40 14.18 -6.55
CA PRO A 1015 51.20 13.62 -5.92
C PRO A 1015 51.43 12.36 -5.10
N GLU A 1016 52.55 11.64 -5.30
CA GLU A 1016 52.93 10.45 -4.52
C GLU A 1016 53.76 10.79 -3.27
N LYS A 1017 54.33 12.00 -3.20
CA LYS A 1017 55.08 12.45 -2.03
C LYS A 1017 54.16 13.07 -0.99
N LEU A 1018 53.92 12.35 0.11
CA LEU A 1018 52.98 12.76 1.16
C LEU A 1018 53.56 13.73 2.21
N SER A 1019 54.85 14.06 2.16
CA SER A 1019 55.47 14.99 3.12
C SER A 1019 56.42 15.99 2.47
N TYR A 1020 56.25 17.26 2.83
CA TYR A 1020 57.05 18.37 2.35
C TYR A 1020 57.58 19.16 3.53
N THR A 1021 58.84 19.60 3.43
CA THR A 1021 59.46 20.52 4.38
C THR A 1021 59.87 21.78 3.65
N MET A 1022 59.40 22.93 4.13
CA MET A 1022 59.63 24.22 3.48
C MET A 1022 60.19 25.23 4.47
N THR A 1023 61.26 25.91 4.09
CA THR A 1023 61.83 27.01 4.87
C THR A 1023 61.03 28.27 4.60
N ARG A 1024 60.48 28.88 5.65
CA ARG A 1024 59.66 30.08 5.51
C ARG A 1024 59.87 31.08 6.64
N ARG A 1025 60.37 32.25 6.26
CA ARG A 1025 60.52 33.42 7.13
C ARG A 1025 59.19 34.18 7.22
N GLY A 1026 58.86 34.69 8.40
CA GLY A 1026 57.64 35.48 8.65
C GLY A 1026 56.41 34.66 9.06
N GLY A 1027 55.21 35.19 8.74
CA GLY A 1027 53.91 34.62 9.11
C GLY A 1027 53.62 33.25 8.50
N LEU A 1028 52.65 32.53 9.08
CA LEU A 1028 52.23 31.22 8.60
C LEU A 1028 51.41 31.35 7.30
N PRO A 1029 51.66 30.52 6.28
CA PRO A 1029 50.88 30.50 5.04
C PRO A 1029 49.43 30.10 5.25
N CYS A 1030 48.56 30.59 4.37
CA CYS A 1030 47.35 29.89 4.01
C CYS A 1030 47.68 28.77 2.99
N VAL A 1031 47.42 27.53 3.36
CA VAL A 1031 47.56 26.35 2.49
C VAL A 1031 46.27 26.12 1.74
N THR A 1032 46.35 25.91 0.42
CA THR A 1032 45.23 25.48 -0.41
C THR A 1032 45.65 24.28 -1.26
N ALA A 1033 44.69 23.50 -1.75
CA ALA A 1033 44.96 22.38 -2.62
C ALA A 1033 43.82 22.16 -3.62
N VAL A 1034 44.16 21.60 -4.78
CA VAL A 1034 43.23 21.19 -5.83
C VAL A 1034 43.36 19.68 -5.97
N ALA A 1035 42.26 18.94 -5.85
CA ALA A 1035 42.25 17.49 -6.09
C ALA A 1035 42.44 17.17 -7.59
N ALA A 1036 43.13 16.06 -7.87
CA ALA A 1036 43.27 15.52 -9.22
C ALA A 1036 41.92 15.13 -9.80
N ASP A 1037 41.05 14.54 -8.99
CA ASP A 1037 39.63 14.35 -9.28
C ASP A 1037 38.80 15.61 -8.90
N PRO A 1038 38.03 16.23 -9.83
CA PRO A 1038 37.18 17.38 -9.51
C PRO A 1038 35.95 17.09 -8.62
N TYR A 1039 35.65 15.81 -8.35
CA TYR A 1039 34.59 15.34 -7.45
C TYR A 1039 35.13 14.83 -6.09
N ALA A 1040 36.46 14.71 -5.93
CA ALA A 1040 37.08 14.38 -4.64
C ALA A 1040 36.97 15.53 -3.61
N THR A 1041 36.86 15.16 -2.34
CA THR A 1041 36.72 16.08 -1.21
C THR A 1041 38.09 16.47 -0.66
N VAL A 1042 38.39 17.77 -0.57
CA VAL A 1042 39.64 18.30 -0.01
C VAL A 1042 39.39 18.98 1.33
N VAL A 1043 40.09 18.52 2.37
CA VAL A 1043 40.08 19.13 3.71
C VAL A 1043 41.49 19.64 4.02
N VAL A 1044 41.63 20.94 4.22
CA VAL A 1044 42.91 21.55 4.60
C VAL A 1044 42.88 22.00 6.07
N ARG A 1045 43.76 21.44 6.89
CA ARG A 1045 44.05 21.96 8.24
C ARG A 1045 45.24 22.90 8.16
N GLN A 1046 44.98 24.16 8.46
CA GLN A 1046 45.98 25.23 8.41
C GLN A 1046 47.07 25.06 9.49
N PRO A 1047 48.30 25.52 9.22
CA PRO A 1047 49.38 25.46 10.20
C PRO A 1047 49.11 26.43 11.36
N ARG A 1048 49.40 26.01 12.60
CA ARG A 1048 49.28 26.84 13.81
C ARG A 1048 50.66 27.22 14.35
N ALA A 1049 50.74 28.32 15.10
CA ALA A 1049 52.02 28.87 15.58
C ALA A 1049 52.88 27.85 16.34
N GLY A 1050 52.27 26.97 17.14
CA GLY A 1050 52.97 25.94 17.91
C GLY A 1050 53.38 24.69 17.13
N SER A 1051 52.69 24.32 16.04
CA SER A 1051 52.96 23.07 15.28
C SER A 1051 53.65 23.29 13.94
N ARG A 1052 53.51 24.50 13.36
CA ARG A 1052 54.03 24.91 12.03
C ARG A 1052 53.81 23.86 10.93
N THR A 1053 52.74 23.07 11.04
CA THR A 1053 52.44 21.95 10.16
C THR A 1053 51.02 22.08 9.65
N ALA A 1054 50.87 22.06 8.32
CA ALA A 1054 49.57 21.99 7.66
C ALA A 1054 49.33 20.56 7.14
N THR A 1055 48.08 20.12 7.11
CA THR A 1055 47.70 18.85 6.48
C THR A 1055 46.62 19.08 5.44
N VAL A 1056 46.80 18.51 4.25
CA VAL A 1056 45.80 18.47 3.18
C VAL A 1056 45.33 17.02 3.07
N SER A 1057 44.11 16.72 3.44
CA SER A 1057 43.49 15.41 3.27
C SER A 1057 42.57 15.46 2.07
N VAL A 1058 42.85 14.64 1.06
CA VAL A 1058 42.00 14.45 -0.12
C VAL A 1058 41.33 13.09 0.01
N THR A 1059 40.02 13.04 -0.12
CA THR A 1059 39.22 11.80 -0.08
C THR A 1059 38.55 11.65 -1.44
N SER A 1060 38.65 10.47 -2.03
CA SER A 1060 38.10 10.16 -3.35
C SER A 1060 36.58 10.36 -3.39
N GLU A 1061 36.01 10.50 -4.59
CA GLU A 1061 34.57 10.70 -4.77
C GLU A 1061 33.74 9.54 -4.19
N ASP A 1062 34.20 8.30 -4.38
CA ASP A 1062 33.57 7.10 -3.85
C ASP A 1062 33.81 6.88 -2.33
N GLY A 1063 34.64 7.73 -1.71
CA GLY A 1063 35.04 7.62 -0.30
C GLY A 1063 35.97 6.45 0.04
N SER A 1064 36.39 5.66 -0.96
CA SER A 1064 37.15 4.42 -0.74
C SER A 1064 38.63 4.67 -0.40
N GLN A 1065 39.17 5.82 -0.81
CA GLN A 1065 40.57 6.18 -0.60
C GLN A 1065 40.68 7.57 0.04
N SER A 1066 41.70 7.75 0.88
CA SER A 1066 42.06 9.06 1.41
C SER A 1066 43.58 9.20 1.45
N ARG A 1067 44.12 10.31 0.94
CA ARG A 1067 45.55 10.65 1.03
C ARG A 1067 45.71 11.94 1.81
N THR A 1068 46.66 11.93 2.75
CA THR A 1068 46.99 13.13 3.54
C THR A 1068 48.41 13.60 3.26
N TYR A 1069 48.52 14.81 2.72
CA TYR A 1069 49.78 15.51 2.50
C TYR A 1069 50.13 16.38 3.71
N THR A 1070 51.35 16.26 4.22
CA THR A 1070 51.83 17.00 5.40
C THR A 1070 52.90 18.03 4.99
N ILE A 1071 52.63 19.31 5.24
CA ILE A 1071 53.53 20.42 4.93
C ILE A 1071 54.11 20.97 6.23
N ARG A 1072 55.40 20.69 6.49
CA ARG A 1072 56.14 21.17 7.67
C ARG A 1072 56.90 22.46 7.32
N LEU A 1073 56.69 23.51 8.11
CA LEU A 1073 57.28 24.83 7.88
C LEU A 1073 58.43 25.06 8.86
N ARG A 1074 59.67 24.97 8.37
CA ARG A 1074 60.86 25.35 9.15
C ARG A 1074 61.08 26.85 9.08
N ARG A 1075 61.66 27.42 10.14
CA ARG A 1075 62.08 28.83 10.13
C ARG A 1075 63.34 29.00 9.31
#